data_AF-A0AAN6WLN1-F1
#
_entry.id   AF-A0AAN6WLN1-F1
#
_cell.length_a   1.000
_cell.length_b   1.000
_cell.length_c   1.000
_cell.angle_alpha   90.00
_cell.angle_beta   90.00
_cell.angle_gamma   90.00
#
_symmetry.space_group_name_H-M   'P 1'
#
loop_
_entity.id
_entity.type
_entity.pdbx_description
1 polymer ?
#
loop_
_entity_poly.entity_id
_entity_poly.type
_entity_poly.pdbx_seq_one_letter_code
_entity_poly.pdbx_strand_id
1 'polypeptide(L)'
;MASEKVYRASTTAPVNIAVVKYWGKRDAKLNLPTNSSLSVTLSQDDLRTLTTASTSASYPASEGDSLLLNGAPSDISGARTQACLRELRTRRAALEAADPSLPKLSTWPLRIVSENNFPTAAGLASSAAGFAALVRAIANLYELPASPSELSLIARQGSGSACRSLFGGYVAWRMGSEEDGSDSMADQVAMASHWPDMRALVLVVSAAKKGVSSTSGMQQTVATSGLFKERITNVVPQNMAIMEKAIAEKDFEKFAEVTMRDSNSFHATCADTYPPIFYMNDISRAAIRAVETINEKAGRTVAAYTFDAGPNAVIYYLEKDTEAVVGTFYHVLQGNAEIGGWKKAEIQGLKASISLDEGVAAALKGGVSRVIMTGVGEGPVKTEEYLVAEDGSVPFPNSNATPGAAMSKTCYDIDPAGEILCTYTGDGSKEALRATKTIIPPAKALLYAFLPAGYPHTVTTDYLPYQTYDSLQAFASSITSLLASRAVLEGLGVGDSNSSPTGALILKITGDTISRVATILFAHRMGQAIEPECKFYRFLADIFNDSAQFLDLLTPALPYFPKLGVIVSAGVLRSLCGVAANASKASLSAHFAVTGNLAELNAKEASQETVVSLLGMLVGSLVVKLVEDKATVWILMVLLAGAHLATNYKAVRSVRMRTLNRQRATIVFKEWLDNPGTILSPAQVAERESILFKTRGNLSSKTGEYTGFCSFANYGELKTWNKRGYHRYEIETAGYFMGVWHRGGYFYFKIALKETRDKKGQQALEAWFDAVNHAYHFDSFFAQKDHDHHELESQQRLLPLGHVSTEQKENIFAALEKAGWDLDTNALETRLPVRVRVGAAAPLTEKDVFRHREAGLSESKHD
;
A
#
# COMPACT_ATOMS: atom_id res chain seq x y z
N MET A 1 40.96 -10.22 -41.44
CA MET A 1 40.49 -9.87 -40.09
C MET A 1 39.32 -8.89 -40.27
N ALA A 2 38.08 -9.40 -40.27
CA ALA A 2 36.90 -8.56 -40.38
C ALA A 2 36.78 -7.75 -39.08
N SER A 3 36.75 -6.42 -39.20
CA SER A 3 37.02 -5.49 -38.11
C SER A 3 36.10 -5.68 -36.90
N GLU A 4 36.68 -5.66 -35.70
CA GLU A 4 36.06 -5.58 -34.37
C GLU A 4 35.23 -4.29 -34.14
N LYS A 5 34.81 -3.62 -35.22
CA LYS A 5 34.14 -2.31 -35.18
C LYS A 5 32.77 -2.45 -34.51
N VAL A 6 32.55 -1.68 -33.45
CA VAL A 6 31.25 -1.52 -32.80
C VAL A 6 30.54 -0.34 -33.44
N TYR A 7 29.33 -0.59 -33.96
CA TYR A 7 28.43 0.46 -34.44
C TYR A 7 27.55 0.88 -33.27
N ARG A 8 27.45 2.18 -33.01
CA ARG A 8 26.61 2.73 -31.92
C ARG A 8 25.90 4.00 -32.38
N ALA A 9 24.71 4.22 -31.84
CA ALA A 9 24.00 5.49 -31.95
C ALA A 9 23.32 5.81 -30.61
N SER A 10 23.36 7.07 -30.22
CA SER A 10 22.76 7.54 -28.98
C SER A 10 21.70 8.61 -29.24
N THR A 11 20.62 8.55 -28.47
CA THR A 11 19.47 9.42 -28.61
C THR A 11 18.91 9.79 -27.26
N THR A 12 18.55 11.06 -27.10
CA THR A 12 17.67 11.53 -26.02
C THR A 12 16.23 11.60 -26.52
N ALA A 13 15.27 11.19 -25.70
CA ALA A 13 13.85 11.35 -25.99
C ALA A 13 13.08 11.98 -24.81
N PRO A 14 12.07 12.82 -25.10
CA PRO A 14 11.30 13.52 -24.10
C PRO A 14 10.17 12.68 -23.50
N VAL A 15 9.75 13.07 -22.30
CA VAL A 15 8.45 12.70 -21.73
C VAL A 15 7.34 13.52 -22.38
N ASN A 16 6.15 12.95 -22.55
CA ASN A 16 4.94 13.69 -22.92
C ASN A 16 3.84 13.49 -21.87
N ILE A 17 3.00 14.51 -21.66
CA ILE A 17 1.86 14.45 -20.74
C ILE A 17 0.57 14.69 -21.52
N ALA A 18 -0.36 13.74 -21.42
CA ALA A 18 -1.63 13.82 -22.14
C ALA A 18 -2.55 14.89 -21.56
N VAL A 19 -3.09 15.76 -22.41
CA VAL A 19 -4.14 16.74 -22.09
C VAL A 19 -5.52 16.26 -22.56
N VAL A 20 -5.55 15.37 -23.56
CA VAL A 20 -6.68 14.50 -23.87
C VAL A 20 -6.22 13.05 -23.71
N LYS A 21 -6.80 12.33 -22.75
CA LYS A 21 -6.25 11.08 -22.20
C LYS A 21 -6.48 9.88 -23.11
N TYR A 22 -5.40 9.13 -23.30
CA TYR A 22 -5.45 7.75 -23.76
C TYR A 22 -5.79 6.81 -22.59
N TRP A 23 -6.90 6.10 -22.70
CA TRP A 23 -7.28 5.05 -21.76
C TRP A 23 -8.16 4.03 -22.48
N GLY A 24 -7.71 2.77 -22.58
CA GLY A 24 -8.43 1.67 -23.21
C GLY A 24 -7.86 1.28 -24.57
N LYS A 25 -7.81 -0.04 -24.84
CA LYS A 25 -7.34 -0.59 -26.12
C LYS A 25 -8.47 -1.36 -26.80
N ARG A 26 -8.71 -1.04 -28.08
CA ARG A 26 -9.54 -1.88 -28.96
C ARG A 26 -8.78 -3.12 -29.43
N ASP A 27 -7.45 -3.01 -29.58
CA ASP A 27 -6.56 -4.13 -29.87
C ASP A 27 -5.33 -4.08 -28.94
N ALA A 28 -5.17 -5.10 -28.11
CA ALA A 28 -4.07 -5.18 -27.15
C ALA A 28 -2.74 -5.64 -27.77
N LYS A 29 -2.79 -6.39 -28.88
CA LYS A 29 -1.60 -6.94 -29.58
C LYS A 29 -0.90 -5.84 -30.37
N LEU A 30 -1.66 -5.03 -31.09
CA LEU A 30 -1.17 -3.92 -31.91
C LEU A 30 -1.10 -2.60 -31.14
N ASN A 31 -1.57 -2.57 -29.88
CA ASN A 31 -1.74 -1.38 -29.04
C ASN A 31 -2.61 -0.31 -29.71
N LEU A 32 -3.74 -0.70 -30.32
CA LEU A 32 -4.68 0.25 -30.92
C LEU A 32 -5.63 0.81 -29.87
N PRO A 33 -5.79 2.14 -29.78
CA PRO A 33 -6.55 2.76 -28.71
C PRO A 33 -8.05 2.77 -29.03
N THR A 34 -8.89 2.90 -28.00
CA THR A 34 -10.34 3.10 -28.17
C THR A 34 -10.70 4.51 -28.64
N ASN A 35 -9.79 5.48 -28.45
CA ASN A 35 -9.98 6.88 -28.81
C ASN A 35 -8.63 7.54 -29.12
N SER A 36 -8.64 8.62 -29.90
CA SER A 36 -7.45 9.45 -30.10
C SER A 36 -7.04 10.14 -28.79
N SER A 37 -5.80 10.61 -28.72
CA SER A 37 -5.29 11.35 -27.56
C SER A 37 -4.36 12.48 -27.99
N LEU A 38 -4.17 13.48 -27.14
CA LEU A 38 -3.30 14.63 -27.42
C LEU A 38 -2.43 14.92 -26.19
N SER A 39 -1.14 15.17 -26.40
CA SER A 39 -0.18 15.48 -25.35
C SER A 39 0.68 16.69 -25.66
N VAL A 40 1.23 17.30 -24.61
CA VAL A 40 2.35 18.24 -24.70
C VAL A 40 3.64 17.49 -24.40
N THR A 41 4.62 17.62 -25.29
CA THR A 41 5.98 17.11 -25.09
C THR A 41 6.73 18.06 -24.15
N LEU A 42 7.38 17.52 -23.11
CA LEU A 42 8.12 18.30 -22.12
C LEU A 42 9.59 18.48 -22.52
N SER A 43 10.23 19.55 -22.04
CA SER A 43 11.64 19.82 -22.31
C SER A 43 12.57 18.71 -21.81
N GLN A 44 13.51 18.31 -22.67
CA GLN A 44 14.54 17.32 -22.37
C GLN A 44 15.64 17.86 -21.44
N ASP A 45 15.72 19.18 -21.28
CA ASP A 45 16.61 19.81 -20.30
C ASP A 45 16.25 19.39 -18.87
N ASP A 46 14.96 19.14 -18.64
CA ASP A 46 14.42 18.77 -17.33
C ASP A 46 14.16 17.26 -17.24
N LEU A 47 13.52 16.67 -18.25
CA LEU A 47 13.08 15.27 -18.24
C LEU A 47 13.40 14.57 -19.56
N ARG A 48 14.38 13.65 -19.52
CA ARG A 48 14.80 12.88 -20.70
C ARG A 48 15.13 11.42 -20.37
N THR A 49 14.93 10.57 -21.36
CA THR A 49 15.56 9.25 -21.44
C THR A 49 16.72 9.34 -22.43
N LEU A 50 17.92 8.93 -22.02
CA LEU A 50 19.06 8.73 -22.90
C LEU A 50 19.20 7.24 -23.21
N THR A 51 19.28 6.87 -24.49
CA THR A 51 19.48 5.49 -24.92
C THR A 51 20.57 5.41 -25.96
N THR A 52 21.57 4.56 -25.70
CA THR A 52 22.57 4.14 -26.68
C THR A 52 22.27 2.73 -27.15
N ALA A 53 22.07 2.55 -28.44
CA ALA A 53 21.98 1.25 -29.09
C ALA A 53 23.31 0.95 -29.80
N SER A 54 23.83 -0.26 -29.65
CA SER A 54 25.04 -0.71 -30.33
C SER A 54 24.92 -2.12 -30.90
N THR A 55 25.70 -2.42 -31.92
CA THR A 55 25.80 -3.75 -32.52
C THR A 55 27.17 -3.99 -33.14
N SER A 56 27.63 -5.24 -33.14
CA SER A 56 28.89 -5.65 -33.75
C SER A 56 28.87 -7.13 -34.10
N ALA A 57 29.67 -7.51 -35.11
CA ALA A 57 29.97 -8.91 -35.41
C ALA A 57 30.76 -9.61 -34.29
N SER A 58 31.44 -8.85 -33.42
CA SER A 58 32.20 -9.39 -32.28
C SER A 58 31.31 -9.77 -31.10
N TYR A 59 30.05 -9.29 -31.07
CA TYR A 59 29.12 -9.65 -30.01
C TYR A 59 28.68 -11.13 -30.17
N PRO A 60 28.82 -11.98 -29.14
CA PRO A 60 28.50 -13.40 -29.28
C PRO A 60 27.02 -13.60 -29.61
N ALA A 61 26.73 -14.28 -30.72
CA ALA A 61 25.34 -14.57 -31.12
C ALA A 61 24.57 -15.36 -30.05
N SER A 62 25.27 -16.16 -29.24
CA SER A 62 24.70 -16.90 -28.10
C SER A 62 24.17 -16.01 -26.97
N GLU A 63 24.61 -14.75 -26.86
CA GLU A 63 24.12 -13.80 -25.85
C GLU A 63 22.82 -13.11 -26.27
N GLY A 64 22.51 -13.10 -27.57
CA GLY A 64 21.31 -12.44 -28.11
C GLY A 64 21.27 -10.93 -27.83
N ASP A 65 20.07 -10.36 -27.94
CA ASP A 65 19.86 -8.94 -27.65
C ASP A 65 19.84 -8.70 -26.13
N SER A 66 20.30 -7.53 -25.68
CA SER A 66 20.31 -7.15 -24.27
C SER A 66 19.94 -5.69 -24.06
N LEU A 67 19.34 -5.41 -22.89
CA LEU A 67 19.02 -4.06 -22.42
C LEU A 67 19.51 -3.88 -20.99
N LEU A 68 20.29 -2.84 -20.75
CA LEU A 68 20.62 -2.32 -19.42
C LEU A 68 19.81 -1.03 -19.20
N LEU A 69 18.94 -1.01 -18.20
CA LEU A 69 18.11 0.15 -17.84
C LEU A 69 18.53 0.69 -16.47
N ASN A 70 18.99 1.93 -16.41
CA ASN A 70 19.51 2.57 -15.20
C ASN A 70 20.56 1.71 -14.46
N GLY A 71 21.46 1.07 -15.20
CA GLY A 71 22.52 0.22 -14.65
C GLY A 71 22.11 -1.21 -14.26
N ALA A 72 20.82 -1.60 -14.43
CA ALA A 72 20.34 -2.95 -14.14
C ALA A 72 19.88 -3.67 -15.43
N PRO A 73 20.15 -4.98 -15.59
CA PRO A 73 19.62 -5.75 -16.72
C PRO A 73 18.09 -5.73 -16.74
N SER A 74 17.50 -5.48 -17.91
CA SER A 74 16.07 -5.50 -18.14
C SER A 74 15.71 -6.62 -19.11
N ASP A 75 14.66 -7.38 -18.80
CA ASP A 75 14.12 -8.39 -19.70
C ASP A 75 13.54 -7.74 -20.96
N ILE A 76 13.98 -8.23 -22.12
CA ILE A 76 13.51 -7.81 -23.45
C ILE A 76 12.81 -8.93 -24.21
N SER A 77 12.64 -10.12 -23.60
CA SER A 77 11.95 -11.26 -24.22
C SER A 77 10.45 -11.01 -24.40
N GLY A 78 9.90 -10.00 -23.71
CA GLY A 78 8.50 -9.60 -23.81
C GLY A 78 8.06 -9.21 -25.23
N ALA A 79 6.85 -9.63 -25.59
CA ALA A 79 6.29 -9.47 -26.94
C ALA A 79 6.32 -8.03 -27.49
N ARG A 80 6.16 -7.02 -26.60
CA ARG A 80 6.17 -5.59 -26.95
C ARG A 80 7.54 -5.14 -27.46
N THR A 81 8.61 -5.44 -26.72
CA THR A 81 9.98 -5.10 -27.11
C THR A 81 10.41 -5.87 -28.34
N GLN A 82 10.12 -7.18 -28.39
CA GLN A 82 10.41 -8.01 -29.55
C GLN A 82 9.69 -7.55 -30.82
N ALA A 83 8.46 -7.02 -30.71
CA ALA A 83 7.76 -6.43 -31.85
C ALA A 83 8.49 -5.20 -32.42
N CYS A 84 8.96 -4.28 -31.55
CA CYS A 84 9.75 -3.14 -31.98
C CYS A 84 11.07 -3.56 -32.65
N LEU A 85 11.82 -4.46 -32.02
CA LEU A 85 13.12 -4.92 -32.53
C LEU A 85 12.97 -5.61 -33.89
N ARG A 86 11.97 -6.48 -34.04
CA ARG A 86 11.69 -7.17 -35.31
C ARG A 86 11.39 -6.18 -36.42
N GLU A 87 10.49 -5.23 -36.20
CA GLU A 87 10.10 -4.25 -37.22
C GLU A 87 11.28 -3.35 -37.65
N LEU A 88 12.10 -2.92 -36.69
CA LEU A 88 13.32 -2.14 -36.97
C LEU A 88 14.35 -2.95 -37.76
N ARG A 89 14.55 -4.23 -37.41
CA ARG A 89 15.45 -5.14 -38.14
C ARG A 89 14.92 -5.43 -39.54
N THR A 90 13.62 -5.64 -39.73
CA THR A 90 13.02 -5.86 -41.05
C THR A 90 13.29 -4.69 -41.98
N ARG A 91 13.13 -3.45 -41.49
CA ARG A 91 13.44 -2.24 -42.26
C ARG A 91 14.93 -2.13 -42.59
N ARG A 92 15.81 -2.43 -41.63
CA ARG A 92 17.26 -2.44 -41.88
C ARG A 92 17.66 -3.51 -42.88
N ALA A 93 17.11 -4.72 -42.78
CA ALA A 93 17.38 -5.83 -43.69
C ALA A 93 16.94 -5.49 -45.13
N ALA A 94 15.85 -4.74 -45.31
CA ALA A 94 15.44 -4.27 -46.63
C ALA A 94 16.46 -3.31 -47.26
N LEU A 95 17.05 -2.40 -46.47
CA LEU A 95 18.14 -1.52 -46.94
C LEU A 95 19.39 -2.33 -47.30
N GLU A 96 19.78 -3.29 -46.46
CA GLU A 96 20.93 -4.17 -46.69
C GLU A 96 20.74 -5.12 -47.87
N ALA A 97 19.50 -5.43 -48.25
CA ALA A 97 19.17 -6.21 -49.43
C ALA A 97 19.20 -5.35 -50.70
N ALA A 98 18.79 -4.08 -50.61
CA ALA A 98 18.83 -3.13 -51.72
C ALA A 98 20.26 -2.65 -52.03
N ASP A 99 21.11 -2.51 -51.00
CA ASP A 99 22.52 -2.15 -51.15
C ASP A 99 23.43 -3.18 -50.43
N PRO A 100 24.02 -4.14 -51.18
CA PRO A 100 24.92 -5.14 -50.62
C PRO A 100 26.20 -4.58 -50.00
N SER A 101 26.58 -3.32 -50.27
CA SER A 101 27.77 -2.70 -49.69
C SER A 101 27.59 -2.33 -48.21
N LEU A 102 26.34 -2.26 -47.73
CA LEU A 102 26.02 -1.93 -46.34
C LEU A 102 26.39 -3.08 -45.38
N PRO A 103 26.89 -2.76 -44.16
CA PRO A 103 27.14 -3.75 -43.13
C PRO A 103 25.82 -4.43 -42.71
N LYS A 104 25.89 -5.74 -42.41
CA LYS A 104 24.73 -6.59 -42.07
C LYS A 104 24.28 -6.43 -40.61
N LEU A 105 24.07 -5.19 -40.18
CA LEU A 105 23.69 -4.80 -38.82
C LEU A 105 22.38 -5.45 -38.37
N SER A 106 21.44 -5.73 -39.29
CA SER A 106 20.16 -6.39 -38.96
C SER A 106 20.30 -7.79 -38.37
N THR A 107 21.41 -8.47 -38.66
CA THR A 107 21.67 -9.86 -38.25
C THR A 107 22.45 -9.96 -36.94
N TRP A 108 23.11 -8.89 -36.52
CA TRP A 108 23.98 -8.90 -35.35
C TRP A 108 23.18 -8.69 -34.04
N PRO A 109 23.70 -9.14 -32.89
CA PRO A 109 23.09 -8.86 -31.60
C PRO A 109 23.09 -7.35 -31.28
N LEU A 110 22.01 -6.87 -30.65
CA LEU A 110 21.89 -5.50 -30.14
C LEU A 110 22.25 -5.47 -28.65
N ARG A 111 23.13 -4.54 -28.27
CA ARG A 111 23.34 -4.14 -26.88
C ARG A 111 22.80 -2.73 -26.68
N ILE A 112 21.76 -2.60 -25.87
CA ILE A 112 21.06 -1.35 -25.60
C ILE A 112 21.33 -0.95 -24.16
N VAL A 113 21.77 0.29 -23.94
CA VAL A 113 21.91 0.87 -22.61
C VAL A 113 21.05 2.12 -22.55
N SER A 114 20.20 2.23 -21.53
CA SER A 114 19.25 3.31 -21.37
C SER A 114 19.26 3.82 -19.94
N GLU A 115 19.19 5.14 -19.78
CA GLU A 115 19.04 5.80 -18.48
C GLU A 115 17.98 6.90 -18.53
N ASN A 116 17.36 7.16 -17.38
CA ASN A 116 16.43 8.29 -17.21
C ASN A 116 16.98 9.22 -16.13
N ASN A 117 16.90 10.53 -16.35
CA ASN A 117 17.25 11.52 -15.32
C ASN A 117 16.10 11.76 -14.30
N PHE A 118 15.03 10.96 -14.37
CA PHE A 118 13.89 10.96 -13.47
C PHE A 118 13.55 9.53 -13.00
N PRO A 119 12.96 9.36 -11.80
CA PRO A 119 12.70 8.02 -11.27
C PRO A 119 11.69 7.25 -12.14
N THR A 120 12.05 6.02 -12.54
CA THR A 120 11.24 5.17 -13.43
C THR A 120 9.83 4.88 -12.89
N ALA A 121 9.64 4.94 -11.57
CA ALA A 121 8.37 4.68 -10.88
C ALA A 121 7.55 5.93 -10.53
N ALA A 122 8.04 7.15 -10.79
CA ALA A 122 7.39 8.40 -10.37
C ALA A 122 6.13 8.80 -11.18
N GLY A 123 5.48 7.87 -11.88
CA GLY A 123 4.22 8.15 -12.59
C GLY A 123 4.33 9.09 -13.82
N LEU A 124 5.51 9.60 -14.18
CA LEU A 124 5.76 10.55 -15.27
C LEU A 124 5.93 9.88 -16.65
N ALA A 125 5.07 8.93 -16.98
CA ALA A 125 5.09 8.23 -18.27
C ALA A 125 6.48 7.68 -18.72
N SER A 126 7.28 7.16 -17.78
CA SER A 126 8.65 6.66 -18.03
C SER A 126 8.76 5.63 -19.17
N SER A 127 7.76 4.75 -19.32
CA SER A 127 7.72 3.80 -20.43
C SER A 127 7.57 4.45 -21.80
N ALA A 128 6.91 5.61 -21.89
CA ALA A 128 6.67 6.30 -23.15
C ALA A 128 7.98 6.87 -23.70
N ALA A 129 8.71 7.63 -22.87
CA ALA A 129 10.02 8.16 -23.21
C ALA A 129 11.05 7.04 -23.47
N GLY A 130 11.00 5.96 -22.67
CA GLY A 130 11.85 4.77 -22.85
C GLY A 130 11.73 4.11 -24.22
N PHE A 131 10.50 3.76 -24.64
CA PHE A 131 10.28 3.13 -25.95
C PHE A 131 10.54 4.10 -27.12
N ALA A 132 10.25 5.39 -26.95
CA ALA A 132 10.58 6.41 -27.94
C ALA A 132 12.10 6.52 -28.14
N ALA A 133 12.87 6.61 -27.05
CA ALA A 133 14.34 6.64 -27.08
C ALA A 133 14.92 5.36 -27.72
N LEU A 134 14.40 4.19 -27.34
CA LEU A 134 14.81 2.90 -27.91
C LEU A 134 14.59 2.83 -29.42
N VAL A 135 13.36 3.13 -29.88
CA VAL A 135 13.03 3.07 -31.30
C VAL A 135 13.88 4.06 -32.10
N ARG A 136 14.03 5.29 -31.60
CA ARG A 136 14.82 6.32 -32.29
C ARG A 136 16.32 6.01 -32.27
N ALA A 137 16.89 5.52 -31.16
CA ALA A 137 18.30 5.13 -31.08
C ALA A 137 18.63 4.00 -32.06
N ILE A 138 17.78 2.97 -32.14
CA ILE A 138 17.98 1.87 -33.08
C ILE A 138 17.74 2.33 -34.53
N ALA A 139 16.74 3.17 -34.80
CA ALA A 139 16.54 3.74 -36.12
C ALA A 139 17.75 4.57 -36.58
N ASN A 140 18.36 5.34 -35.67
CA ASN A 140 19.60 6.08 -35.92
C ASN A 140 20.80 5.14 -36.14
N LEU A 141 20.92 4.06 -35.36
CA LEU A 141 21.96 3.03 -35.53
C LEU A 141 21.86 2.34 -36.89
N TYR A 142 20.63 2.05 -37.33
CA TYR A 142 20.33 1.38 -38.59
C TYR A 142 20.23 2.32 -39.79
N GLU A 143 20.38 3.64 -39.56
CA GLU A 143 20.29 4.67 -40.59
C GLU A 143 18.99 4.57 -41.41
N LEU A 144 17.87 4.29 -40.73
CA LEU A 144 16.58 4.10 -41.39
C LEU A 144 16.07 5.43 -41.97
N PRO A 145 15.65 5.48 -43.24
CA PRO A 145 15.07 6.68 -43.87
C PRO A 145 13.58 6.82 -43.48
N ALA A 146 13.25 6.62 -42.20
CA ALA A 146 11.88 6.65 -41.71
C ALA A 146 11.57 8.00 -41.04
N SER A 147 10.43 8.58 -41.41
CA SER A 147 9.87 9.75 -40.76
C SER A 147 9.49 9.46 -39.29
N PRO A 148 9.39 10.48 -38.43
CA PRO A 148 8.91 10.28 -37.07
C PRO A 148 7.51 9.65 -37.01
N SER A 149 6.61 9.96 -37.97
CA SER A 149 5.28 9.33 -38.08
C SER A 149 5.38 7.82 -38.32
N GLU A 150 6.26 7.37 -39.22
CA GLU A 150 6.45 5.94 -39.48
C GLU A 150 7.08 5.21 -38.29
N LEU A 151 8.08 5.83 -37.65
CA LEU A 151 8.67 5.29 -36.41
C LEU A 151 7.63 5.23 -35.28
N SER A 152 6.61 6.09 -35.30
CA SER A 152 5.58 6.13 -34.27
C SER A 152 4.71 4.87 -34.27
N LEU A 153 4.51 4.23 -35.44
CA LEU A 153 3.84 2.95 -35.57
C LEU A 153 4.59 1.84 -34.81
N ILE A 154 5.92 1.89 -34.83
CA ILE A 154 6.80 0.95 -34.12
C ILE A 154 6.75 1.23 -32.62
N ALA A 155 6.91 2.50 -32.22
CA ALA A 155 6.90 2.91 -30.82
C ALA A 155 5.56 2.58 -30.13
N ARG A 156 4.44 2.73 -30.85
CA ARG A 156 3.09 2.35 -30.39
C ARG A 156 3.03 0.90 -29.93
N GLN A 157 3.61 -0.03 -30.69
CA GLN A 157 3.59 -1.47 -30.36
C GLN A 157 4.39 -1.79 -29.08
N GLY A 158 5.44 -1.01 -28.80
CA GLY A 158 6.20 -1.11 -27.56
C GLY A 158 5.41 -0.60 -26.36
N SER A 159 4.96 0.66 -26.45
CA SER A 159 4.09 1.31 -25.47
C SER A 159 3.24 2.34 -26.19
N GLY A 160 1.90 2.20 -26.14
CA GLY A 160 0.98 3.02 -26.96
C GLY A 160 1.32 4.50 -26.98
N SER A 161 1.43 5.14 -25.81
CA SER A 161 1.74 6.57 -25.68
C SER A 161 3.16 6.98 -26.08
N ALA A 162 4.08 6.03 -26.30
CA ALA A 162 5.44 6.30 -26.78
C ALA A 162 5.46 6.90 -28.19
N CYS A 163 4.43 6.60 -29.02
CA CYS A 163 4.31 7.16 -30.35
C CYS A 163 4.33 8.70 -30.33
N ARG A 164 3.70 9.33 -29.31
CA ARG A 164 3.65 10.79 -29.18
C ARG A 164 4.99 11.40 -28.77
N SER A 165 5.85 10.66 -28.08
CA SER A 165 7.21 11.10 -27.72
C SER A 165 8.19 11.09 -28.89
N LEU A 166 7.77 10.75 -30.11
CA LEU A 166 8.60 10.91 -31.31
C LEU A 166 8.55 12.31 -31.93
N PHE A 167 7.71 13.20 -31.39
CA PHE A 167 7.58 14.58 -31.83
C PHE A 167 7.72 15.56 -30.66
N GLY A 168 8.17 16.78 -30.98
CA GLY A 168 8.15 17.93 -30.08
C GLY A 168 6.81 18.68 -30.11
N GLY A 169 6.63 19.60 -29.17
CA GLY A 169 5.46 20.47 -29.13
C GLY A 169 4.18 19.76 -28.69
N TYR A 170 3.16 19.82 -29.54
CA TYR A 170 1.82 19.32 -29.29
C TYR A 170 1.52 18.18 -30.25
N VAL A 171 1.21 17.01 -29.70
CA VAL A 171 1.22 15.77 -30.47
C VAL A 171 -0.06 14.99 -30.26
N ALA A 172 -0.76 14.71 -31.35
CA ALA A 172 -1.91 13.82 -31.36
C ALA A 172 -1.46 12.38 -31.65
N TRP A 173 -2.04 11.41 -30.97
CA TRP A 173 -2.08 10.03 -31.42
C TRP A 173 -3.46 9.78 -32.04
N ARG A 174 -3.48 9.61 -33.35
CA ARG A 174 -4.68 9.29 -34.12
C ARG A 174 -5.05 7.84 -33.87
N MET A 175 -6.30 7.57 -33.49
CA MET A 175 -6.72 6.21 -33.18
C MET A 175 -6.70 5.27 -34.39
N GLY A 176 -6.88 5.81 -35.60
CA GLY A 176 -7.04 5.02 -36.83
C GLY A 176 -8.33 4.21 -36.88
N SER A 177 -8.73 3.82 -38.08
CA SER A 177 -9.85 2.94 -38.40
C SER A 177 -9.39 1.58 -38.92
N GLU A 178 -8.17 1.45 -39.44
CA GLU A 178 -7.70 0.19 -40.04
C GLU A 178 -7.39 -0.86 -38.96
N GLU A 179 -7.73 -2.12 -39.26
CA GLU A 179 -7.54 -3.25 -38.34
C GLU A 179 -6.06 -3.62 -38.18
N ASP A 180 -5.25 -3.42 -39.22
CA ASP A 180 -3.80 -3.64 -39.17
C ASP A 180 -3.06 -2.53 -38.39
N GLY A 181 -3.77 -1.44 -38.09
CA GLY A 181 -3.25 -0.29 -37.39
C GLY A 181 -2.26 0.55 -38.19
N SER A 182 -2.21 0.42 -39.52
CA SER A 182 -1.33 1.19 -40.40
C SER A 182 -1.56 2.70 -40.31
N ASP A 183 -2.76 3.12 -39.94
CA ASP A 183 -3.19 4.52 -39.81
C ASP A 183 -3.23 5.04 -38.35
N SER A 184 -2.97 4.18 -37.36
CA SER A 184 -2.93 4.58 -35.95
C SER A 184 -1.53 5.09 -35.56
N MET A 185 -1.21 6.31 -35.99
CA MET A 185 0.10 6.94 -35.81
C MET A 185 0.05 8.25 -35.02
N ALA A 186 1.22 8.73 -34.60
CA ALA A 186 1.37 10.06 -34.03
C ALA A 186 1.50 11.13 -35.13
N ASP A 187 0.92 12.28 -34.85
CA ASP A 187 0.82 13.45 -35.73
C ASP A 187 1.15 14.71 -34.93
N GLN A 188 1.97 15.59 -35.49
CA GLN A 188 2.38 16.83 -34.83
C GLN A 188 1.34 17.92 -35.11
N VAL A 189 0.54 18.24 -34.09
CA VAL A 189 -0.48 19.30 -34.16
C VAL A 189 0.17 20.68 -34.24
N ALA A 190 1.22 20.90 -33.45
CA ALA A 190 2.01 22.13 -33.49
C ALA A 190 3.43 21.89 -32.96
N MET A 191 4.41 22.58 -33.52
CA MET A 191 5.79 22.58 -33.01
C MET A 191 5.88 23.26 -31.64
N ALA A 192 6.94 23.00 -30.88
CA ALA A 192 7.15 23.69 -29.59
C ALA A 192 7.26 25.21 -29.76
N SER A 193 7.91 25.65 -30.85
CA SER A 193 8.03 27.06 -31.25
C SER A 193 6.71 27.75 -31.58
N HIS A 194 5.62 27.00 -31.81
CA HIS A 194 4.30 27.59 -32.02
C HIS A 194 3.82 28.27 -30.73
N TRP A 195 3.97 27.63 -29.58
CA TRP A 195 3.49 28.17 -28.30
C TRP A 195 4.53 27.98 -27.18
N PRO A 196 5.68 28.68 -27.29
CA PRO A 196 6.84 28.46 -26.44
C PRO A 196 6.61 28.91 -24.99
N ASP A 197 5.63 29.77 -24.73
CA ASP A 197 5.31 30.28 -23.39
C ASP A 197 4.65 29.23 -22.49
N MET A 198 4.26 28.06 -23.02
CA MET A 198 3.65 27.00 -22.24
C MET A 198 4.67 26.40 -21.23
N ARG A 199 4.31 26.44 -19.96
CA ARG A 199 5.07 25.90 -18.83
C ARG A 199 4.28 24.80 -18.13
N ALA A 200 4.99 23.95 -17.40
CA ALA A 200 4.41 22.90 -16.58
C ALA A 200 5.12 22.80 -15.22
N LEU A 201 4.34 22.76 -14.14
CA LEU A 201 4.79 22.46 -12.79
C LEU A 201 4.27 21.07 -12.41
N VAL A 202 5.17 20.14 -12.14
CA VAL A 202 4.83 18.81 -11.66
C VAL A 202 4.94 18.78 -10.14
N LEU A 203 3.87 18.36 -9.46
CA LEU A 203 3.88 18.07 -8.02
C LEU A 203 3.99 16.56 -7.83
N VAL A 204 5.12 16.09 -7.31
CA VAL A 204 5.38 14.67 -7.05
C VAL A 204 4.83 14.31 -5.67
N VAL A 205 3.65 13.69 -5.65
CA VAL A 205 2.91 13.31 -4.44
C VAL A 205 3.37 11.96 -3.88
N SER A 206 3.70 11.00 -4.75
CA SER A 206 4.23 9.70 -4.32
C SER A 206 5.18 9.13 -5.35
N ALA A 207 6.29 8.55 -4.87
CA ALA A 207 7.21 7.72 -5.65
C ALA A 207 6.93 6.21 -5.48
N ALA A 208 5.89 5.83 -4.73
CA ALA A 208 5.52 4.44 -4.52
C ALA A 208 4.97 3.79 -5.79
N LYS A 209 5.20 2.48 -5.93
CA LYS A 209 4.75 1.70 -7.09
C LYS A 209 3.21 1.76 -7.17
N LYS A 210 2.69 1.98 -8.39
CA LYS A 210 1.24 2.03 -8.66
C LYS A 210 0.53 0.78 -8.14
N GLY A 211 -0.57 0.93 -7.40
CA GLY A 211 -1.39 -0.20 -6.95
C GLY A 211 -1.98 -1.02 -8.11
N VAL A 212 -2.47 -0.35 -9.16
CA VAL A 212 -2.96 -0.97 -10.40
C VAL A 212 -2.18 -0.43 -11.60
N SER A 213 -1.58 -1.33 -12.39
CA SER A 213 -0.86 -0.93 -13.61
C SER A 213 -1.81 -0.36 -14.67
N SER A 214 -1.33 0.61 -15.46
CA SER A 214 -2.16 1.25 -16.50
C SER A 214 -2.72 0.25 -17.52
N THR A 215 -1.95 -0.77 -17.92
CA THR A 215 -2.40 -1.77 -18.90
C THR A 215 -3.56 -2.61 -18.37
N SER A 216 -3.46 -3.10 -17.13
CA SER A 216 -4.54 -3.90 -16.54
C SER A 216 -5.74 -3.03 -16.22
N GLY A 217 -5.52 -1.84 -15.65
CA GLY A 217 -6.59 -0.91 -15.30
C GLY A 217 -7.43 -0.49 -16.51
N MET A 218 -6.77 -0.14 -17.63
CA MET A 218 -7.51 0.35 -18.80
C MET A 218 -8.37 -0.71 -19.48
N GLN A 219 -7.92 -1.96 -19.50
CA GLN A 219 -8.73 -3.05 -20.05
C GLN A 219 -9.87 -3.42 -19.11
N GLN A 220 -9.67 -3.30 -17.79
CA GLN A 220 -10.77 -3.46 -16.83
C GLN A 220 -11.83 -2.37 -17.03
N THR A 221 -11.43 -1.11 -17.25
CA THR A 221 -12.35 -0.01 -17.56
C THR A 221 -13.15 -0.30 -18.83
N VAL A 222 -12.47 -0.71 -19.92
CA VAL A 222 -13.13 -1.12 -21.17
C VAL A 222 -14.16 -2.21 -20.94
N ALA A 223 -13.86 -3.18 -20.07
CA ALA A 223 -14.73 -4.32 -19.82
C ALA A 223 -15.94 -4.02 -18.91
N THR A 224 -15.85 -3.02 -18.01
CA THR A 224 -16.80 -2.91 -16.89
C THR A 224 -17.41 -1.53 -16.68
N SER A 225 -16.80 -0.44 -17.17
CA SER A 225 -17.33 0.91 -16.95
C SER A 225 -18.45 1.24 -17.94
N GLY A 226 -19.64 1.56 -17.41
CA GLY A 226 -20.76 2.05 -18.19
C GLY A 226 -20.53 3.46 -18.74
N LEU A 227 -19.83 4.32 -17.97
CA LEU A 227 -19.51 5.70 -18.39
C LEU A 227 -18.45 5.77 -19.50
N PHE A 228 -17.59 4.75 -19.59
CA PHE A 228 -16.49 4.74 -20.55
C PHE A 228 -16.96 4.75 -22.01
N LYS A 229 -18.10 4.14 -22.31
CA LYS A 229 -18.68 4.15 -23.67
C LYS A 229 -19.02 5.57 -24.13
N GLU A 230 -19.69 6.35 -23.28
CA GLU A 230 -20.02 7.74 -23.58
C GLU A 230 -18.76 8.59 -23.78
N ARG A 231 -17.73 8.34 -22.94
CA ARG A 231 -16.44 9.02 -23.04
C ARG A 231 -15.81 8.83 -24.43
N ILE A 232 -15.69 7.59 -24.90
CA ILE A 232 -14.98 7.30 -26.17
C ILE A 232 -15.80 7.66 -27.42
N THR A 233 -17.13 7.62 -27.34
CA THR A 233 -18.00 7.91 -28.49
C THR A 233 -18.22 9.40 -28.72
N ASN A 234 -18.46 10.17 -27.65
CA ASN A 234 -18.87 11.58 -27.79
C ASN A 234 -17.88 12.57 -27.18
N VAL A 235 -17.42 12.31 -25.96
CA VAL A 235 -16.60 13.28 -25.20
C VAL A 235 -15.23 13.47 -25.82
N VAL A 236 -14.48 12.39 -26.06
CA VAL A 236 -13.10 12.49 -26.56
C VAL A 236 -13.02 13.08 -27.97
N PRO A 237 -13.84 12.67 -28.96
CA PRO A 237 -13.81 13.28 -30.28
C PRO A 237 -14.04 14.80 -30.26
N GLN A 238 -14.99 15.27 -29.44
CA GLN A 238 -15.24 16.70 -29.25
C GLN A 238 -14.05 17.40 -28.58
N ASN A 239 -13.50 16.80 -27.50
CA ASN A 239 -12.34 17.35 -26.79
C ASN A 239 -11.10 17.44 -27.70
N MET A 240 -10.86 16.46 -28.58
CA MET A 240 -9.77 16.50 -29.56
C MET A 240 -9.92 17.71 -30.49
N ALA A 241 -11.10 17.92 -31.08
CA ALA A 241 -11.35 19.04 -31.99
C ALA A 241 -11.19 20.40 -31.29
N ILE A 242 -11.72 20.54 -30.06
CA ILE A 242 -11.60 21.78 -29.28
C ILE A 242 -10.15 22.01 -28.87
N MET A 243 -9.43 20.97 -28.44
CA MET A 243 -8.03 21.06 -28.02
C MET A 243 -7.10 21.46 -29.19
N GLU A 244 -7.26 20.84 -30.36
CA GLU A 244 -6.48 21.18 -31.55
C GLU A 244 -6.70 22.64 -31.97
N LYS A 245 -7.96 23.11 -31.94
CA LYS A 245 -8.29 24.51 -32.18
C LYS A 245 -7.66 25.44 -31.13
N ALA A 246 -7.77 25.10 -29.84
CA ALA A 246 -7.19 25.89 -28.76
C ALA A 246 -5.67 26.03 -28.89
N ILE A 247 -4.99 24.96 -29.29
CA ILE A 247 -3.54 24.98 -29.58
C ILE A 247 -3.23 25.85 -30.79
N ALA A 248 -3.97 25.69 -31.89
CA ALA A 248 -3.78 26.50 -33.09
C ALA A 248 -3.94 28.01 -32.81
N GLU A 249 -4.93 28.39 -31.99
CA GLU A 249 -5.26 29.78 -31.66
C GLU A 249 -4.51 30.32 -30.43
N LYS A 250 -3.72 29.48 -29.74
CA LYS A 250 -3.07 29.79 -28.45
C LYS A 250 -4.06 30.25 -27.38
N ASP A 251 -5.27 29.68 -27.39
CA ASP A 251 -6.33 29.92 -26.42
C ASP A 251 -6.08 29.09 -25.15
N PHE A 252 -5.42 29.70 -24.17
CA PHE A 252 -5.08 29.03 -22.92
C PHE A 252 -6.32 28.67 -22.09
N GLU A 253 -7.36 29.48 -22.12
CA GLU A 253 -8.56 29.22 -21.31
C GLU A 253 -9.27 27.96 -21.80
N LYS A 254 -9.40 27.82 -23.13
CA LYS A 254 -10.00 26.63 -23.72
C LYS A 254 -9.11 25.40 -23.60
N PHE A 255 -7.79 25.57 -23.78
CA PHE A 255 -6.81 24.52 -23.49
C PHE A 255 -6.94 24.02 -22.04
N ALA A 256 -7.02 24.93 -21.08
CA ALA A 256 -7.10 24.64 -19.67
C ALA A 256 -8.41 23.93 -19.30
N GLU A 257 -9.54 24.43 -19.79
CA GLU A 257 -10.85 23.84 -19.56
C GLU A 257 -10.89 22.37 -20.03
N VAL A 258 -10.47 22.11 -21.28
CA VAL A 258 -10.47 20.75 -21.83
C VAL A 258 -9.50 19.86 -21.06
N THR A 259 -8.30 20.35 -20.73
CA THR A 259 -7.29 19.60 -19.97
C THR A 259 -7.83 19.12 -18.61
N MET A 260 -8.45 20.01 -17.85
CA MET A 260 -8.99 19.70 -16.51
C MET A 260 -10.21 18.77 -16.61
N ARG A 261 -11.14 19.08 -17.53
CA ARG A 261 -12.35 18.25 -17.73
C ARG A 261 -12.03 16.86 -18.24
N ASP A 262 -11.08 16.72 -19.15
CA ASP A 262 -10.70 15.41 -19.69
C ASP A 262 -9.93 14.57 -18.67
N SER A 263 -9.06 15.19 -17.86
CA SER A 263 -8.45 14.55 -16.69
C SER A 263 -9.52 14.01 -15.73
N ASN A 264 -10.50 14.83 -15.36
CA ASN A 264 -11.59 14.42 -14.46
C ASN A 264 -12.47 13.33 -15.08
N SER A 265 -12.78 13.42 -16.38
CA SER A 265 -13.54 12.40 -17.10
C SER A 265 -12.80 11.06 -17.15
N PHE A 266 -11.49 11.06 -17.37
CA PHE A 266 -10.66 9.86 -17.28
C PHE A 266 -10.75 9.21 -15.89
N HIS A 267 -10.51 9.97 -14.81
CA HIS A 267 -10.59 9.41 -13.45
C HIS A 267 -12.02 9.01 -13.05
N ALA A 268 -13.06 9.64 -13.61
CA ALA A 268 -14.44 9.22 -13.41
C ALA A 268 -14.70 7.83 -14.02
N THR A 269 -14.18 7.56 -15.22
CA THR A 269 -14.28 6.20 -15.82
C THR A 269 -13.46 5.16 -15.05
N CYS A 270 -12.35 5.56 -14.41
CA CYS A 270 -11.61 4.69 -13.48
C CYS A 270 -12.44 4.37 -12.23
N ALA A 271 -13.13 5.35 -11.65
CA ALA A 271 -14.00 5.14 -10.49
C ALA A 271 -15.25 4.30 -10.82
N ASP A 272 -15.73 4.35 -12.06
CA ASP A 272 -16.86 3.57 -12.58
C ASP A 272 -16.45 2.14 -13.04
N THR A 273 -15.15 1.84 -13.07
CA THR A 273 -14.65 0.49 -13.32
C THR A 273 -15.01 -0.45 -12.17
N TYR A 274 -15.18 -1.76 -12.40
CA TYR A 274 -15.42 -2.73 -11.33
C TYR A 274 -14.35 -3.85 -11.30
N PRO A 275 -13.58 -4.01 -10.19
CA PRO A 275 -13.50 -3.13 -9.03
C PRO A 275 -13.04 -1.70 -9.37
N PRO A 276 -13.41 -0.68 -8.56
CA PRO A 276 -13.06 0.71 -8.85
C PRO A 276 -11.57 0.96 -8.76
N ILE A 277 -11.09 1.84 -9.65
CA ILE A 277 -9.68 2.23 -9.72
C ILE A 277 -9.56 3.68 -9.23
N PHE A 278 -8.79 3.88 -8.15
CA PHE A 278 -8.50 5.20 -7.60
C PHE A 278 -7.02 5.53 -7.74
N TYR A 279 -6.70 6.40 -8.70
CA TYR A 279 -5.33 6.90 -8.89
C TYR A 279 -5.07 8.21 -8.12
N MET A 280 -6.04 9.11 -8.10
CA MET A 280 -5.97 10.35 -7.33
C MET A 280 -6.20 10.07 -5.84
N ASN A 281 -5.38 10.69 -4.99
CA ASN A 281 -5.55 10.67 -3.54
C ASN A 281 -5.96 12.06 -3.02
N ASP A 282 -5.99 12.23 -1.70
CA ASP A 282 -6.41 13.51 -1.09
C ASP A 282 -5.45 14.67 -1.40
N ILE A 283 -4.17 14.39 -1.62
CA ILE A 283 -3.19 15.39 -2.04
C ILE A 283 -3.45 15.82 -3.49
N SER A 284 -3.81 14.88 -4.37
CA SER A 284 -4.27 15.21 -5.73
C SER A 284 -5.49 16.12 -5.69
N ARG A 285 -6.46 15.84 -4.82
CA ARG A 285 -7.66 16.69 -4.63
C ARG A 285 -7.30 18.07 -4.05
N ALA A 286 -6.30 18.15 -3.18
CA ALA A 286 -5.78 19.43 -2.68
C ALA A 286 -5.14 20.25 -3.80
N ALA A 287 -4.37 19.63 -4.71
CA ALA A 287 -3.80 20.29 -5.87
C ALA A 287 -4.89 20.82 -6.83
N ILE A 288 -5.99 20.08 -7.04
CA ILE A 288 -7.17 20.55 -7.78
C ILE A 288 -7.71 21.83 -7.13
N ARG A 289 -8.01 21.80 -5.82
CA ARG A 289 -8.55 22.96 -5.11
C ARG A 289 -7.62 24.17 -5.17
N ALA A 290 -6.31 23.94 -5.10
CA ALA A 290 -5.31 25.00 -5.22
C ALA A 290 -5.37 25.68 -6.60
N VAL A 291 -5.41 24.90 -7.69
CA VAL A 291 -5.51 25.45 -9.05
C VAL A 291 -6.82 26.21 -9.27
N GLU A 292 -7.95 25.65 -8.81
CA GLU A 292 -9.25 26.36 -8.89
C GLU A 292 -9.22 27.68 -8.12
N THR A 293 -8.61 27.70 -6.91
CA THR A 293 -8.43 28.93 -6.12
C THR A 293 -7.53 29.93 -6.84
N ILE A 294 -6.44 29.47 -7.46
CA ILE A 294 -5.53 30.32 -8.23
C ILE A 294 -6.27 30.99 -9.40
N ASN A 295 -7.06 30.22 -10.15
CA ASN A 295 -7.86 30.75 -11.26
C ASN A 295 -8.92 31.75 -10.78
N GLU A 296 -9.63 31.43 -9.70
CA GLU A 296 -10.63 32.32 -9.09
C GLU A 296 -10.00 33.66 -8.68
N LYS A 297 -8.87 33.62 -7.95
CA LYS A 297 -8.20 34.82 -7.43
C LYS A 297 -7.49 35.61 -8.52
N ALA A 298 -7.05 34.98 -9.60
CA ALA A 298 -6.52 35.65 -10.78
C ALA A 298 -7.61 36.31 -11.64
N GLY A 299 -8.90 35.97 -11.43
CA GLY A 299 -10.04 36.50 -12.19
C GLY A 299 -10.15 35.96 -13.63
N ARG A 300 -9.30 35.00 -14.01
CA ARG A 300 -9.30 34.28 -15.29
C ARG A 300 -8.59 32.93 -15.13
N THR A 301 -8.73 32.04 -16.11
CA THR A 301 -8.02 30.75 -16.10
C THR A 301 -6.54 30.96 -16.41
N VAL A 302 -5.68 30.81 -15.41
CA VAL A 302 -4.21 30.95 -15.49
C VAL A 302 -3.46 29.63 -15.31
N ALA A 303 -4.13 28.61 -14.78
CA ALA A 303 -3.57 27.30 -14.51
C ALA A 303 -4.54 26.16 -14.86
N ALA A 304 -4.00 25.03 -15.31
CA ALA A 304 -4.75 23.83 -15.64
C ALA A 304 -4.10 22.58 -15.04
N TYR A 305 -4.81 21.85 -14.18
CA TYR A 305 -4.31 20.58 -13.66
C TYR A 305 -4.63 19.41 -14.60
N THR A 306 -3.77 18.40 -14.58
CA THR A 306 -4.05 17.11 -15.19
C THR A 306 -3.34 15.99 -14.42
N PHE A 307 -3.97 14.82 -14.38
CA PHE A 307 -3.48 13.65 -13.66
C PHE A 307 -3.50 12.43 -14.58
N ASP A 308 -2.39 11.71 -14.64
CA ASP A 308 -2.32 10.41 -15.33
C ASP A 308 -2.72 9.27 -14.38
N ALA A 309 -2.32 8.03 -14.69
CA ALA A 309 -2.54 6.86 -13.85
C ALA A 309 -1.63 6.88 -12.60
N GLY A 310 -1.84 7.86 -11.71
CA GLY A 310 -1.15 8.06 -10.43
C GLY A 310 -1.57 9.38 -9.76
N PRO A 311 -1.07 9.66 -8.54
CA PRO A 311 -1.52 10.83 -7.76
C PRO A 311 -0.80 12.14 -8.12
N ASN A 312 0.22 12.11 -8.97
CA ASN A 312 1.04 13.28 -9.29
C ASN A 312 0.27 14.28 -10.16
N ALA A 313 0.30 15.54 -9.75
CA ALA A 313 -0.33 16.62 -10.49
C ALA A 313 0.64 17.21 -11.51
N VAL A 314 0.20 17.41 -12.74
CA VAL A 314 0.88 18.27 -13.71
C VAL A 314 0.03 19.51 -13.91
N ILE A 315 0.60 20.68 -13.71
CA ILE A 315 -0.09 21.96 -13.74
C ILE A 315 0.48 22.78 -14.90
N TYR A 316 -0.29 22.95 -15.96
CA TYR A 316 0.06 23.84 -17.06
C TYR A 316 -0.28 25.28 -16.74
N TYR A 317 0.56 26.19 -17.22
CA TYR A 317 0.38 27.64 -17.11
C TYR A 317 1.20 28.34 -18.21
N LEU A 318 0.93 29.61 -18.45
CA LEU A 318 1.77 30.42 -19.34
C LEU A 318 2.88 31.11 -18.53
N GLU A 319 4.05 31.31 -19.14
CA GLU A 319 5.20 31.96 -18.49
C GLU A 319 4.85 33.31 -17.82
N LYS A 320 3.98 34.12 -18.43
CA LYS A 320 3.49 35.37 -17.83
C LYS A 320 2.76 35.20 -16.49
N ASP A 321 2.24 34.00 -16.23
CA ASP A 321 1.43 33.64 -15.06
C ASP A 321 2.26 32.90 -13.99
N THR A 322 3.59 32.84 -14.14
CA THR A 322 4.52 32.21 -13.19
C THR A 322 4.33 32.71 -11.76
N GLU A 323 4.17 34.01 -11.54
CA GLU A 323 3.98 34.56 -10.19
C GLU A 323 2.67 34.09 -9.53
N ALA A 324 1.59 33.96 -10.29
CA ALA A 324 0.31 33.47 -9.77
C ALA A 324 0.37 31.97 -9.44
N VAL A 325 1.04 31.17 -10.28
CA VAL A 325 1.06 29.70 -10.16
C VAL A 325 2.24 29.23 -9.31
N VAL A 326 3.47 29.40 -9.81
CA VAL A 326 4.70 28.98 -9.13
C VAL A 326 4.88 29.75 -7.83
N GLY A 327 4.59 31.06 -7.81
CA GLY A 327 4.68 31.87 -6.60
C GLY A 327 3.80 31.31 -5.47
N THR A 328 2.56 30.92 -5.77
CA THR A 328 1.63 30.32 -4.81
C THR A 328 2.13 28.97 -4.29
N PHE A 329 2.45 28.02 -5.17
CA PHE A 329 2.94 26.70 -4.75
C PHE A 329 4.27 26.77 -4.02
N TYR A 330 5.20 27.63 -4.46
CA TYR A 330 6.50 27.80 -3.83
C TYR A 330 6.36 28.27 -2.38
N HIS A 331 5.52 29.27 -2.10
CA HIS A 331 5.33 29.76 -0.72
C HIS A 331 4.61 28.76 0.18
N VAL A 332 3.66 28.00 -0.37
CA VAL A 332 2.96 26.93 0.38
C VAL A 332 3.93 25.81 0.77
N LEU A 333 4.83 25.43 -0.15
CA LEU A 333 5.75 24.30 0.02
C LEU A 333 7.08 24.67 0.71
N GLN A 334 7.47 25.96 0.72
CA GLN A 334 8.71 26.47 1.33
C GLN A 334 8.86 26.18 2.82
N GLY A 335 7.76 25.98 3.54
CA GLY A 335 7.83 25.63 4.96
C GLY A 335 8.40 24.23 5.24
N ASN A 336 8.80 23.49 4.19
CA ASN A 336 9.50 22.22 4.24
C ASN A 336 10.83 22.35 3.48
N ALA A 337 11.93 22.57 4.22
CA ALA A 337 13.26 22.88 3.66
C ALA A 337 13.86 21.78 2.76
N GLU A 338 13.18 20.62 2.65
CA GLU A 338 13.63 19.44 1.93
C GLU A 338 13.01 19.28 0.52
N ILE A 339 11.98 20.07 0.15
CA ILE A 339 11.33 19.94 -1.17
C ILE A 339 12.18 20.61 -2.26
N GLY A 340 13.01 19.79 -2.93
CA GLY A 340 13.85 20.22 -4.06
C GLY A 340 13.14 20.29 -5.41
N GLY A 341 13.86 20.78 -6.42
CA GLY A 341 13.43 20.80 -7.83
C GLY A 341 12.96 22.16 -8.36
N TRP A 342 13.00 23.21 -7.53
CA TRP A 342 12.75 24.58 -7.95
C TRP A 342 13.93 25.17 -8.73
N LYS A 343 13.65 25.83 -9.85
CA LYS A 343 14.66 26.59 -10.62
C LYS A 343 14.91 27.93 -9.94
N LYS A 344 16.07 28.07 -9.27
CA LYS A 344 16.41 29.25 -8.44
C LYS A 344 16.20 30.59 -9.15
N ALA A 345 16.55 30.68 -10.43
CA ALA A 345 16.39 31.90 -11.22
C ALA A 345 14.90 32.28 -11.43
N GLU A 346 14.00 31.31 -11.51
CA GLU A 346 12.57 31.53 -11.76
C GLU A 346 11.79 31.82 -10.47
N ILE A 347 12.28 31.36 -9.31
CA ILE A 347 11.63 31.60 -8.01
C ILE A 347 12.15 32.86 -7.30
N GLN A 348 13.28 33.41 -7.74
CA GLN A 348 13.90 34.58 -7.11
C GLN A 348 13.01 35.81 -7.30
N GLY A 349 12.51 36.37 -6.20
CA GLY A 349 11.68 37.58 -6.22
C GLY A 349 10.19 37.34 -6.48
N LEU A 350 9.75 36.09 -6.66
CA LEU A 350 8.32 35.77 -6.69
C LEU A 350 7.65 36.15 -5.37
N LYS A 351 6.49 36.77 -5.42
CA LYS A 351 5.67 37.08 -4.24
C LYS A 351 4.59 36.03 -4.06
N ALA A 352 4.16 35.81 -2.82
CA ALA A 352 2.92 35.09 -2.53
C ALA A 352 1.73 35.98 -2.96
N SER A 353 1.38 35.93 -4.24
CA SER A 353 0.29 36.73 -4.82
C SER A 353 -1.10 36.22 -4.42
N ILE A 354 -1.22 34.91 -4.18
CA ILE A 354 -2.48 34.24 -3.85
C ILE A 354 -2.29 33.35 -2.62
N SER A 355 -3.18 33.52 -1.62
CA SER A 355 -3.22 32.65 -0.44
C SER A 355 -4.20 31.51 -0.66
N LEU A 356 -3.77 30.29 -0.32
CA LEU A 356 -4.64 29.11 -0.28
C LEU A 356 -5.31 28.97 1.10
N ASP A 357 -6.41 28.23 1.14
CA ASP A 357 -7.01 27.75 2.40
C ASP A 357 -5.99 26.94 3.22
N GLU A 358 -6.03 27.09 4.56
CA GLU A 358 -5.06 26.47 5.47
C GLU A 358 -5.05 24.94 5.35
N GLY A 359 -6.22 24.31 5.16
CA GLY A 359 -6.33 22.86 4.99
C GLY A 359 -5.73 22.38 3.67
N VAL A 360 -5.96 23.11 2.58
CA VAL A 360 -5.36 22.82 1.27
C VAL A 360 -3.83 22.99 1.32
N ALA A 361 -3.35 24.09 1.90
CA ALA A 361 -1.93 24.36 2.06
C ALA A 361 -1.23 23.30 2.91
N ALA A 362 -1.83 22.92 4.04
CA ALA A 362 -1.30 21.88 4.93
C ALA A 362 -1.23 20.51 4.25
N ALA A 363 -2.27 20.12 3.51
CA ALA A 363 -2.28 18.87 2.76
C ALA A 363 -1.15 18.83 1.71
N LEU A 364 -1.01 19.88 0.90
CA LEU A 364 0.06 19.98 -0.10
C LEU A 364 1.45 19.92 0.54
N LYS A 365 1.65 20.63 1.65
CA LYS A 365 2.92 20.65 2.38
C LYS A 365 3.29 19.29 2.97
N GLY A 366 2.31 18.53 3.46
CA GLY A 366 2.52 17.19 4.00
C GLY A 366 2.65 16.08 2.95
N GLY A 367 2.14 16.32 1.73
CA GLY A 367 2.00 15.28 0.71
C GLY A 367 2.88 15.41 -0.53
N VAL A 368 3.46 16.58 -0.81
CA VAL A 368 4.35 16.79 -1.97
C VAL A 368 5.81 16.53 -1.56
N SER A 369 6.45 15.58 -2.23
CA SER A 369 7.83 15.17 -1.98
C SER A 369 8.88 15.92 -2.81
N ARG A 370 8.49 16.35 -4.01
CA ARG A 370 9.38 17.03 -4.96
C ARG A 370 8.55 17.83 -5.97
N VAL A 371 9.14 18.87 -6.53
CA VAL A 371 8.59 19.54 -7.71
C VAL A 371 9.50 19.39 -8.92
N ILE A 372 8.92 19.53 -10.12
CA ILE A 372 9.69 19.64 -11.37
C ILE A 372 9.11 20.82 -12.15
N MET A 373 9.94 21.81 -12.44
CA MET A 373 9.60 22.95 -13.27
C MET A 373 10.10 22.70 -14.69
N THR A 374 9.21 22.73 -15.67
CA THR A 374 9.55 22.50 -17.08
C THR A 374 8.63 23.28 -18.01
N GLY A 375 8.79 23.09 -19.32
CA GLY A 375 7.95 23.69 -20.35
C GLY A 375 7.81 22.79 -21.56
N VAL A 376 7.14 23.31 -22.59
CA VAL A 376 7.03 22.61 -23.89
C VAL A 376 8.43 22.40 -24.49
N GLY A 377 8.65 21.21 -25.06
CA GLY A 377 9.97 20.77 -25.53
C GLY A 377 9.97 20.18 -26.92
N GLU A 378 11.17 20.02 -27.47
CA GLU A 378 11.41 19.39 -28.77
C GLU A 378 11.41 17.85 -28.72
N GLY A 379 11.27 17.23 -29.89
CA GLY A 379 11.25 15.77 -30.05
C GLY A 379 12.63 15.12 -29.87
N PRO A 380 12.75 13.80 -30.08
CA PRO A 380 13.99 13.07 -29.84
C PRO A 380 15.21 13.61 -30.62
N VAL A 381 16.34 13.76 -29.93
CA VAL A 381 17.59 14.32 -30.48
C VAL A 381 18.70 13.28 -30.46
N LYS A 382 19.37 13.09 -31.61
CA LYS A 382 20.60 12.29 -31.70
C LYS A 382 21.73 13.03 -30.96
N THR A 383 22.48 12.32 -30.12
CA THR A 383 23.54 12.92 -29.28
C THR A 383 24.86 12.15 -29.42
N GLU A 384 25.95 12.84 -29.11
CA GLU A 384 27.30 12.26 -28.99
C GLU A 384 27.62 11.82 -27.54
N GLU A 385 26.66 11.92 -26.63
CA GLU A 385 26.72 11.32 -25.30
C GLU A 385 26.40 9.82 -25.40
N TYR A 386 27.40 8.96 -25.22
CA TYR A 386 27.24 7.50 -25.34
C TYR A 386 27.34 6.79 -23.99
N LEU A 387 26.39 5.88 -23.72
CA LEU A 387 26.40 4.96 -22.58
C LEU A 387 27.15 3.65 -22.88
N VAL A 388 27.64 3.50 -24.11
CA VAL A 388 28.45 2.36 -24.57
C VAL A 388 29.72 2.92 -25.20
N ALA A 389 30.89 2.48 -24.74
CA ALA A 389 32.20 2.85 -25.25
C ALA A 389 32.44 2.34 -26.68
N GLU A 390 33.51 2.81 -27.33
CA GLU A 390 33.82 2.47 -28.73
C GLU A 390 34.19 1.00 -28.92
N ASP A 391 34.67 0.35 -27.87
CA ASP A 391 34.97 -1.07 -27.83
C ASP A 391 33.75 -1.93 -27.46
N GLY A 392 32.58 -1.32 -27.24
CA GLY A 392 31.35 -2.00 -26.84
C GLY A 392 31.23 -2.29 -25.35
N SER A 393 32.16 -1.81 -24.52
CA SER A 393 32.06 -1.86 -23.05
C SER A 393 31.09 -0.79 -22.51
N VAL A 394 30.53 -1.00 -21.33
CA VAL A 394 29.64 -0.03 -20.66
C VAL A 394 30.45 0.69 -19.58
N PRO A 395 30.70 2.02 -19.69
CA PRO A 395 31.42 2.76 -18.66
C PRO A 395 30.53 2.93 -17.43
N PHE A 396 30.93 2.40 -16.28
CA PHE A 396 30.26 2.68 -15.01
C PHE A 396 30.63 4.09 -14.51
N PRO A 397 29.68 4.92 -14.03
CA PRO A 397 30.01 6.15 -13.31
C PRO A 397 30.45 5.82 -11.87
N ASN A 398 31.67 6.19 -11.52
CA ASN A 398 32.20 6.14 -10.15
C ASN A 398 31.41 7.06 -9.20
N SER A 399 31.11 6.58 -7.99
CA SER A 399 30.95 7.44 -6.80
C SER A 399 32.18 7.27 -5.89
N ASN A 400 32.62 8.38 -5.31
CA ASN A 400 33.84 8.60 -4.55
C ASN A 400 34.21 7.49 -3.54
N ALA A 401 35.39 6.87 -3.69
CA ALA A 401 36.16 6.27 -2.60
C ALA A 401 37.66 6.17 -2.96
N THR A 402 38.50 6.52 -1.98
CA THR A 402 39.96 6.74 -1.97
C THR A 402 40.81 5.56 -2.50
N PRO A 403 41.99 5.81 -3.12
CA PRO A 403 42.86 4.74 -3.63
C PRO A 403 43.75 4.15 -2.53
N GLY A 404 43.73 2.82 -2.37
CA GLY A 404 44.78 2.10 -1.64
C GLY A 404 44.34 0.80 -0.99
N ALA A 405 44.57 -0.33 -1.67
CA ALA A 405 45.09 -1.59 -1.13
C ALA A 405 44.88 -2.71 -2.17
N ALA A 406 45.98 -3.19 -2.75
CA ALA A 406 45.98 -4.44 -3.50
C ALA A 406 45.82 -5.60 -2.49
N MET A 407 44.63 -6.19 -2.45
CA MET A 407 44.40 -7.50 -1.86
C MET A 407 43.65 -8.35 -2.87
N SER A 408 43.99 -9.63 -2.97
CA SER A 408 43.28 -10.65 -3.75
C SER A 408 41.77 -10.53 -3.53
N LYS A 409 41.03 -10.09 -4.55
CA LYS A 409 39.58 -9.80 -4.44
C LYS A 409 38.80 -11.04 -4.82
N THR A 410 38.42 -11.81 -3.80
CA THR A 410 37.25 -12.68 -3.91
C THR A 410 36.01 -11.80 -3.74
N CYS A 411 35.11 -11.80 -4.73
CA CYS A 411 33.86 -11.04 -4.73
C CYS A 411 32.65 -11.99 -4.65
N TYR A 412 31.52 -11.52 -4.14
CA TYR A 412 30.33 -12.35 -3.93
C TYR A 412 29.08 -11.66 -4.49
N ASP A 413 28.26 -12.37 -5.25
CA ASP A 413 26.84 -12.01 -5.40
C ASP A 413 26.14 -12.44 -4.13
N ILE A 414 25.49 -11.50 -3.47
CA ILE A 414 24.80 -11.74 -2.21
C ILE A 414 23.34 -11.37 -2.40
N ASP A 415 22.42 -12.23 -1.97
CA ASP A 415 21.00 -11.89 -1.95
C ASP A 415 20.69 -10.89 -0.81
N PRO A 416 19.47 -10.31 -0.74
CA PRO A 416 19.08 -9.46 0.38
C PRO A 416 19.13 -10.14 1.77
N ALA A 417 19.27 -11.48 1.82
CA ALA A 417 19.42 -12.26 3.05
C ALA A 417 20.89 -12.44 3.49
N GLY A 418 21.86 -11.92 2.73
CA GLY A 418 23.28 -12.08 3.05
C GLY A 418 23.89 -13.39 2.53
N GLU A 419 23.14 -14.20 1.79
CA GLU A 419 23.61 -15.48 1.26
C GLU A 419 24.35 -15.30 -0.05
N ILE A 420 25.53 -15.93 -0.16
CA ILE A 420 26.37 -15.88 -1.34
C ILE A 420 25.74 -16.74 -2.45
N LEU A 421 25.15 -16.09 -3.44
CA LEU A 421 24.57 -16.71 -4.63
C LEU A 421 25.64 -17.15 -5.63
N CYS A 422 26.75 -16.39 -5.70
CA CYS A 422 27.85 -16.67 -6.61
C CYS A 422 29.15 -16.16 -5.99
N THR A 423 30.19 -17.00 -5.98
CA THR A 423 31.54 -16.57 -5.58
C THR A 423 32.40 -16.37 -6.82
N TYR A 424 33.09 -15.24 -6.87
CA TYR A 424 34.01 -14.85 -7.91
C TYR A 424 35.44 -14.79 -7.32
N THR A 425 36.29 -15.78 -7.64
CA THR A 425 37.71 -15.77 -7.26
C THR A 425 38.57 -15.37 -8.44
N GLY A 426 39.51 -14.43 -8.25
CA GLY A 426 40.50 -14.03 -9.25
C GLY A 426 41.89 -13.85 -8.64
N ASP A 427 42.93 -14.23 -9.38
CA ASP A 427 44.34 -14.11 -8.97
C ASP A 427 44.95 -12.72 -9.23
N GLY A 428 44.16 -11.79 -9.76
CA GLY A 428 44.59 -10.42 -10.06
C GLY A 428 45.23 -10.26 -11.44
N SER A 429 45.35 -11.32 -12.25
CA SER A 429 45.71 -11.22 -13.67
C SER A 429 44.46 -11.14 -14.55
N LYS A 430 44.58 -10.59 -15.77
CA LYS A 430 43.48 -10.26 -16.70
C LYS A 430 42.73 -11.48 -17.28
N GLU A 431 42.83 -12.66 -16.68
CA GLU A 431 42.09 -13.87 -17.08
C GLU A 431 40.93 -14.19 -16.12
N ALA A 432 39.83 -14.62 -16.74
CA ALA A 432 38.50 -14.94 -16.20
C ALA A 432 38.35 -15.10 -14.67
N LEU A 433 37.48 -14.25 -14.07
CA LEU A 433 36.89 -14.51 -12.75
C LEU A 433 36.17 -15.86 -12.80
N ARG A 434 36.65 -16.83 -12.00
CA ARG A 434 36.01 -18.14 -11.93
C ARG A 434 34.73 -18.01 -11.11
N ALA A 435 33.60 -17.89 -11.79
CA ALA A 435 32.28 -17.80 -11.17
C ALA A 435 31.81 -19.19 -10.75
N THR A 436 31.78 -19.42 -9.43
CA THR A 436 31.18 -20.62 -8.87
C THR A 436 29.80 -20.24 -8.36
N LYS A 437 28.76 -20.54 -9.14
CA LYS A 437 27.38 -20.41 -8.68
C LYS A 437 27.17 -21.38 -7.53
N THR A 438 26.66 -20.87 -6.42
CA THR A 438 26.22 -21.72 -5.32
C THR A 438 25.01 -22.49 -5.84
N ILE A 439 25.17 -23.79 -6.09
CA ILE A 439 24.05 -24.66 -6.41
C ILE A 439 23.21 -24.73 -5.15
N ILE A 440 22.11 -23.98 -5.13
CA ILE A 440 21.11 -24.06 -4.07
C ILE A 440 20.60 -25.50 -4.12
N PRO A 441 20.83 -26.32 -3.07
CA PRO A 441 20.36 -27.70 -3.07
C PRO A 441 18.86 -27.71 -3.35
N PRO A 442 18.32 -28.70 -4.09
CA PRO A 442 16.89 -28.77 -4.38
C PRO A 442 16.01 -28.63 -3.12
N ALA A 443 16.49 -29.13 -1.99
CA ALA A 443 15.85 -28.96 -0.68
C ALA A 443 15.74 -27.49 -0.22
N LYS A 444 16.76 -26.66 -0.46
CA LYS A 444 16.77 -25.22 -0.12
C LYS A 444 15.93 -24.40 -1.11
N ALA A 445 15.91 -24.79 -2.39
CA ALA A 445 15.02 -24.18 -3.39
C ALA A 445 13.54 -24.46 -3.09
N LEU A 446 13.21 -25.68 -2.65
CA LEU A 446 11.89 -26.03 -2.17
C LEU A 446 11.49 -25.19 -0.95
N LEU A 447 12.42 -24.97 0.00
CA LEU A 447 12.20 -24.13 1.17
C LEU A 447 11.88 -22.66 0.82
N TYR A 448 12.56 -22.09 -0.19
CA TYR A 448 12.31 -20.72 -0.68
C TYR A 448 10.93 -20.55 -1.35
N ALA A 449 10.28 -21.63 -1.79
CA ALA A 449 8.89 -21.55 -2.24
C ALA A 449 7.96 -21.11 -1.09
N PHE A 450 8.31 -21.45 0.15
CA PHE A 450 7.51 -21.21 1.34
C PHE A 450 7.96 -20.01 2.16
N LEU A 451 9.19 -19.53 2.01
CA LEU A 451 9.70 -18.36 2.76
C LEU A 451 9.59 -17.06 1.93
N PRO A 452 9.36 -15.90 2.57
CA PRO A 452 9.47 -14.60 1.90
C PRO A 452 10.86 -14.35 1.31
N ALA A 453 10.95 -13.64 0.20
CA ALA A 453 12.22 -13.24 -0.38
C ALA A 453 13.03 -12.40 0.63
N GLY A 454 14.33 -12.68 0.75
CA GLY A 454 15.21 -12.00 1.71
C GLY A 454 15.01 -12.44 3.17
N TYR A 455 14.28 -13.53 3.43
CA TYR A 455 14.22 -14.15 4.75
C TYR A 455 15.63 -14.51 5.25
N PRO A 456 16.00 -14.22 6.52
CA PRO A 456 15.12 -13.77 7.61
C PRO A 456 14.97 -12.24 7.76
N HIS A 457 15.64 -11.43 6.95
CA HIS A 457 15.76 -9.98 7.17
C HIS A 457 14.54 -9.16 6.71
N THR A 458 13.67 -9.74 5.89
CA THR A 458 12.45 -9.07 5.39
C THR A 458 11.22 -9.30 6.26
N VAL A 459 11.36 -10.06 7.34
CA VAL A 459 10.30 -10.31 8.32
C VAL A 459 10.78 -10.05 9.73
N THR A 460 9.87 -9.89 10.68
CA THR A 460 10.25 -9.78 12.08
C THR A 460 10.75 -11.11 12.64
N THR A 461 11.62 -11.04 13.65
CA THR A 461 12.32 -12.22 14.23
C THR A 461 11.40 -13.30 14.82
N ASP A 462 10.16 -12.96 15.11
CA ASP A 462 9.11 -13.81 15.66
C ASP A 462 8.25 -14.51 14.59
N TYR A 463 8.47 -14.23 13.31
CA TYR A 463 7.75 -14.84 12.19
C TYR A 463 7.91 -16.37 12.13
N LEU A 464 9.14 -16.88 12.12
CA LEU A 464 9.38 -18.33 11.98
C LEU A 464 8.84 -19.14 13.18
N PRO A 465 9.06 -18.72 14.45
CA PRO A 465 8.41 -19.36 15.58
C PRO A 465 6.88 -19.38 15.45
N TYR A 466 6.26 -18.27 15.04
CA TYR A 466 4.81 -18.20 14.83
C TYR A 466 4.37 -19.20 13.75
N GLN A 467 4.98 -19.14 12.55
CA GLN A 467 4.61 -19.98 11.41
C GLN A 467 4.80 -21.48 11.67
N THR A 468 5.80 -21.85 12.48
CA THR A 468 6.01 -23.24 12.87
C THR A 468 4.82 -23.77 13.67
N TYR A 469 4.36 -23.00 14.66
CA TYR A 469 3.23 -23.40 15.48
C TYR A 469 1.89 -23.27 14.74
N ASP A 470 1.72 -22.24 13.91
CA ASP A 470 0.54 -22.03 13.05
C ASP A 470 0.38 -23.19 12.03
N SER A 471 1.49 -23.68 11.48
CA SER A 471 1.49 -24.88 10.62
C SER A 471 1.09 -26.15 11.38
N LEU A 472 1.63 -26.38 12.58
CA LEU A 472 1.22 -27.54 13.40
C LEU A 472 -0.26 -27.46 13.79
N GLN A 473 -0.75 -26.25 14.04
CA GLN A 473 -2.14 -25.96 14.31
C GLN A 473 -3.02 -26.29 13.09
N ALA A 474 -2.72 -25.76 11.90
CA ALA A 474 -3.46 -26.03 10.67
C ALA A 474 -3.50 -27.52 10.30
N PHE A 475 -2.42 -28.26 10.57
CA PHE A 475 -2.36 -29.71 10.38
C PHE A 475 -3.39 -30.44 11.27
N ALA A 476 -3.40 -30.14 12.58
CA ALA A 476 -4.36 -30.72 13.51
C ALA A 476 -5.81 -30.35 13.14
N SER A 477 -6.04 -29.08 12.77
CA SER A 477 -7.35 -28.56 12.37
C SER A 477 -7.92 -29.27 11.14
N SER A 478 -7.06 -29.61 10.17
CA SER A 478 -7.46 -30.33 8.96
C SER A 478 -8.00 -31.73 9.28
N ILE A 479 -7.38 -32.43 10.23
CA ILE A 479 -7.81 -33.77 10.66
C ILE A 479 -9.12 -33.67 11.46
N THR A 480 -9.23 -32.74 12.41
CA THR A 480 -10.45 -32.56 13.20
C THR A 480 -11.63 -32.16 12.32
N SER A 481 -11.41 -31.30 11.31
CA SER A 481 -12.43 -30.88 10.35
C SER A 481 -13.00 -32.06 9.55
N LEU A 482 -12.17 -33.03 9.15
CA LEU A 482 -12.65 -34.23 8.44
C LEU A 482 -13.49 -35.15 9.34
N LEU A 483 -13.08 -35.35 10.59
CA LEU A 483 -13.85 -36.12 11.58
C LEU A 483 -15.20 -35.47 11.89
N ALA A 484 -15.21 -34.14 12.09
CA ALA A 484 -16.43 -33.37 12.28
C ALA A 484 -17.34 -33.42 11.04
N SER A 485 -16.77 -33.29 9.84
CA SER A 485 -17.52 -33.34 8.58
C SER A 485 -18.24 -34.67 8.38
N ARG A 486 -17.61 -35.80 8.74
CA ARG A 486 -18.28 -37.12 8.72
C ARG A 486 -19.51 -37.13 9.64
N ALA A 487 -19.37 -36.61 10.87
CA ALA A 487 -20.48 -36.55 11.81
C ALA A 487 -21.60 -35.64 11.33
N VAL A 488 -21.30 -34.49 10.70
CA VAL A 488 -22.33 -33.62 10.09
C VAL A 488 -23.09 -34.36 8.99
N LEU A 489 -22.39 -35.10 8.11
CA LEU A 489 -23.04 -35.85 7.03
C LEU A 489 -23.96 -36.95 7.59
N GLU A 490 -23.51 -37.71 8.58
CA GLU A 490 -24.36 -38.68 9.30
C GLU A 490 -25.55 -37.99 9.97
N GLY A 491 -25.32 -36.84 10.62
CA GLY A 491 -26.34 -36.03 11.29
C GLY A 491 -27.41 -35.48 10.33
N LEU A 492 -27.05 -35.17 9.07
CA LEU A 492 -27.96 -34.78 8.00
C LEU A 492 -28.69 -35.99 7.36
N GLY A 493 -28.37 -37.21 7.78
CA GLY A 493 -29.00 -38.44 7.30
C GLY A 493 -28.40 -39.00 6.01
N VAL A 494 -27.16 -38.64 5.67
CA VAL A 494 -26.42 -39.30 4.59
C VAL A 494 -26.16 -40.76 5.00
N GLY A 495 -26.75 -41.70 4.25
CA GLY A 495 -26.71 -43.13 4.56
C GLY A 495 -27.96 -43.69 5.23
N ASP A 496 -28.95 -42.84 5.57
CA ASP A 496 -30.27 -43.27 6.07
C ASP A 496 -31.32 -43.20 4.95
N SER A 497 -31.90 -44.34 4.57
CA SER A 497 -32.93 -44.42 3.52
C SER A 497 -34.24 -43.72 3.91
N ASN A 498 -34.46 -43.43 5.19
CA ASN A 498 -35.65 -42.75 5.70
C ASN A 498 -35.45 -41.22 5.83
N SER A 499 -34.24 -40.70 5.58
CA SER A 499 -33.97 -39.26 5.66
C SER A 499 -34.35 -38.56 4.35
N SER A 500 -35.08 -37.44 4.47
CA SER A 500 -35.43 -36.60 3.30
C SER A 500 -34.27 -35.67 2.94
N PRO A 501 -33.74 -35.72 1.70
CA PRO A 501 -32.74 -34.75 1.22
C PRO A 501 -33.23 -33.30 1.33
N THR A 502 -34.53 -33.07 1.11
CA THR A 502 -35.15 -31.75 1.27
C THR A 502 -35.13 -31.28 2.72
N GLY A 503 -35.39 -32.17 3.67
CA GLY A 503 -35.30 -31.86 5.11
C GLY A 503 -33.88 -31.49 5.53
N ALA A 504 -32.87 -32.22 5.04
CA ALA A 504 -31.46 -31.92 5.27
C ALA A 504 -31.05 -30.56 4.67
N LEU A 505 -31.54 -30.25 3.47
CA LEU A 505 -31.30 -28.97 2.80
C LEU A 505 -31.91 -27.79 3.59
N ILE A 506 -33.15 -27.91 4.06
CA ILE A 506 -33.81 -26.87 4.87
C ILE A 506 -33.07 -26.63 6.19
N LEU A 507 -32.63 -27.71 6.84
CA LEU A 507 -31.85 -27.64 8.08
C LEU A 507 -30.53 -26.86 7.87
N LYS A 508 -29.84 -27.13 6.76
CA LYS A 508 -28.61 -26.45 6.37
C LYS A 508 -28.84 -24.97 6.03
N ILE A 509 -29.83 -24.65 5.20
CA ILE A 509 -30.15 -23.27 4.79
C ILE A 509 -30.50 -22.40 6.01
N THR A 510 -31.26 -22.96 6.96
CA THR A 510 -31.63 -22.27 8.20
C THR A 510 -30.39 -21.93 9.03
N GLY A 511 -29.47 -22.90 9.19
CA GLY A 511 -28.17 -22.69 9.82
C GLY A 511 -27.34 -21.60 9.12
N ASP A 512 -27.22 -21.67 7.80
CA ASP A 512 -26.42 -20.73 7.01
C ASP A 512 -26.96 -19.29 7.09
N THR A 513 -28.28 -19.11 7.12
CA THR A 513 -28.91 -17.78 7.23
C THR A 513 -28.61 -17.12 8.57
N ILE A 514 -28.79 -17.86 9.68
CA ILE A 514 -28.49 -17.34 11.03
C ILE A 514 -26.99 -17.06 11.17
N SER A 515 -26.15 -17.95 10.63
CA SER A 515 -24.69 -17.80 10.66
C SER A 515 -24.23 -16.52 9.96
N ARG A 516 -24.84 -16.15 8.83
CA ARG A 516 -24.54 -14.90 8.10
C ARG A 516 -24.95 -13.65 8.88
N VAL A 517 -26.11 -13.68 9.55
CA VAL A 517 -26.55 -12.57 10.42
C VAL A 517 -25.56 -12.42 11.59
N ALA A 518 -25.15 -13.52 12.21
CA ALA A 518 -24.16 -13.51 13.28
C ALA A 518 -22.80 -12.94 12.82
N THR A 519 -22.34 -13.27 11.60
CA THR A 519 -21.12 -12.68 11.01
C THR A 519 -21.20 -11.15 10.98
N ILE A 520 -22.31 -10.60 10.46
CA ILE A 520 -22.51 -9.15 10.33
C ILE A 520 -22.53 -8.48 11.70
N LEU A 521 -23.31 -9.03 12.64
CA LEU A 521 -23.44 -8.47 13.99
C LEU A 521 -22.11 -8.51 14.75
N PHE A 522 -21.35 -9.60 14.63
CA PHE A 522 -20.06 -9.72 15.29
C PHE A 522 -19.02 -8.78 14.69
N ALA A 523 -18.94 -8.70 13.35
CA ALA A 523 -18.03 -7.78 12.67
C ALA A 523 -18.33 -6.32 13.06
N HIS A 524 -19.61 -5.95 13.10
CA HIS A 524 -20.04 -4.61 13.54
C HIS A 524 -19.67 -4.34 15.00
N ARG A 525 -19.93 -5.28 15.92
CA ARG A 525 -19.75 -5.06 17.36
C ARG A 525 -18.30 -5.15 17.81
N MET A 526 -17.51 -6.05 17.22
CA MET A 526 -16.16 -6.42 17.70
C MET A 526 -15.04 -6.02 16.75
N GLY A 527 -15.32 -5.59 15.52
CA GLY A 527 -14.29 -5.31 14.49
C GLY A 527 -13.19 -4.36 14.97
N GLN A 528 -13.55 -3.28 15.67
CA GLN A 528 -12.61 -2.29 16.20
C GLN A 528 -11.70 -2.82 17.33
N ALA A 529 -12.07 -3.94 17.96
CA ALA A 529 -11.26 -4.56 19.02
C ALA A 529 -10.27 -5.59 18.49
N ILE A 530 -10.47 -6.12 17.27
CA ILE A 530 -9.68 -7.25 16.77
C ILE A 530 -8.24 -6.87 16.51
N GLU A 531 -8.00 -5.73 15.85
CA GLU A 531 -6.63 -5.29 15.53
C GLU A 531 -5.81 -4.96 16.80
N PRO A 532 -6.32 -4.14 17.75
CA PRO A 532 -5.63 -3.90 19.02
C PRO A 532 -5.32 -5.15 19.85
N GLU A 533 -6.27 -6.10 19.88
CA GLU A 533 -6.22 -7.32 20.71
C GLU A 533 -6.00 -8.58 19.86
N CYS A 534 -5.26 -8.45 18.74
CA CYS A 534 -5.19 -9.49 17.71
C CYS A 534 -4.72 -10.85 18.23
N LYS A 535 -3.79 -10.88 19.18
CA LYS A 535 -3.29 -12.13 19.81
C LYS A 535 -4.40 -12.89 20.52
N PHE A 536 -5.28 -12.18 21.23
CA PHE A 536 -6.43 -12.77 21.91
C PHE A 536 -7.46 -13.27 20.89
N TYR A 537 -7.80 -12.47 19.88
CA TYR A 537 -8.78 -12.86 18.87
C TYR A 537 -8.29 -13.99 17.96
N ARG A 538 -6.99 -14.06 17.69
CA ARG A 538 -6.38 -15.18 16.95
C ARG A 538 -6.50 -16.50 17.71
N PHE A 539 -6.34 -16.47 19.03
CA PHE A 539 -6.57 -17.63 19.90
C PHE A 539 -8.06 -17.95 20.05
N LEU A 540 -8.90 -16.94 20.26
CA LEU A 540 -10.33 -17.09 20.44
C LEU A 540 -11.03 -17.67 19.20
N ALA A 541 -10.54 -17.34 18.00
CA ALA A 541 -11.05 -17.91 16.76
C ALA A 541 -11.01 -19.44 16.77
N ASP A 542 -9.90 -20.02 17.23
CA ASP A 542 -9.75 -21.47 17.28
C ASP A 542 -10.57 -22.11 18.41
N ILE A 543 -10.82 -21.40 19.53
CA ILE A 543 -11.81 -21.85 20.53
C ILE A 543 -13.19 -21.95 19.89
N PHE A 544 -13.58 -20.96 19.07
CA PHE A 544 -14.87 -21.01 18.36
C PHE A 544 -14.91 -22.17 17.36
N ASN A 545 -13.84 -22.36 16.59
CA ASN A 545 -13.73 -23.47 15.63
C ASN A 545 -13.89 -24.83 16.32
N ASP A 546 -13.12 -25.07 17.39
CA ASP A 546 -13.10 -26.37 18.06
C ASP A 546 -14.43 -26.63 18.77
N SER A 547 -15.01 -25.59 19.38
CA SER A 547 -16.37 -25.67 19.95
C SER A 547 -17.41 -26.04 18.89
N ALA A 548 -17.31 -25.48 17.68
CA ALA A 548 -18.19 -25.84 16.58
C ALA A 548 -17.99 -27.31 16.14
N GLN A 549 -16.74 -27.78 16.06
CA GLN A 549 -16.42 -29.16 15.71
C GLN A 549 -16.92 -30.17 16.76
N PHE A 550 -16.87 -29.82 18.06
CA PHE A 550 -17.49 -30.65 19.11
C PHE A 550 -19.01 -30.69 19.01
N LEU A 551 -19.65 -29.58 18.67
CA LEU A 551 -21.09 -29.54 18.40
C LEU A 551 -21.46 -30.41 17.18
N ASP A 552 -20.64 -30.40 16.13
CA ASP A 552 -20.84 -31.27 14.97
C ASP A 552 -20.83 -32.75 15.34
N LEU A 553 -19.91 -33.19 16.21
CA LEU A 553 -19.84 -34.57 16.68
C LEU A 553 -21.10 -35.02 17.44
N LEU A 554 -21.84 -34.08 18.04
CA LEU A 554 -23.10 -34.37 18.72
C LEU A 554 -24.26 -34.54 17.73
N THR A 555 -24.17 -33.99 16.51
CA THR A 555 -25.30 -33.94 15.57
C THR A 555 -25.92 -35.30 15.23
N PRO A 556 -25.18 -36.42 15.07
CA PRO A 556 -25.78 -37.74 14.80
C PRO A 556 -26.62 -38.29 15.95
N ALA A 557 -26.31 -37.91 17.19
CA ALA A 557 -26.96 -38.45 18.40
C ALA A 557 -28.27 -37.72 18.76
N LEU A 558 -28.61 -36.64 18.06
CA LEU A 558 -29.69 -35.72 18.45
C LEU A 558 -30.96 -35.90 17.62
N PRO A 559 -32.15 -35.77 18.24
CA PRO A 559 -33.42 -35.67 17.52
C PRO A 559 -33.55 -34.30 16.83
N TYR A 560 -34.54 -34.16 15.93
CA TYR A 560 -34.65 -33.04 14.98
C TYR A 560 -34.52 -31.64 15.60
N PHE A 561 -35.30 -31.31 16.63
CA PHE A 561 -35.30 -29.96 17.21
C PHE A 561 -33.98 -29.60 17.95
N PRO A 562 -33.44 -30.44 18.86
CA PRO A 562 -32.10 -30.23 19.42
C PRO A 562 -30.99 -30.20 18.37
N LYS A 563 -31.09 -31.04 17.33
CA LYS A 563 -30.12 -31.08 16.22
C LYS A 563 -30.07 -29.73 15.47
N LEU A 564 -31.22 -29.13 15.18
CA LEU A 564 -31.28 -27.79 14.58
C LEU A 564 -30.57 -26.76 15.45
N GLY A 565 -30.81 -26.75 16.76
CA GLY A 565 -30.14 -25.83 17.69
C GLY A 565 -28.62 -25.99 17.69
N VAL A 566 -28.12 -27.23 17.65
CA VAL A 566 -26.68 -27.54 17.59
C VAL A 566 -26.06 -27.12 16.26
N ILE A 567 -26.68 -27.43 15.13
CA ILE A 567 -26.20 -27.03 13.79
C ILE A 567 -26.13 -25.50 13.67
N VAL A 568 -27.17 -24.79 14.12
CA VAL A 568 -27.19 -23.32 14.13
C VAL A 568 -26.08 -22.77 15.01
N SER A 569 -25.91 -23.31 16.22
CA SER A 569 -24.87 -22.86 17.15
C SER A 569 -23.46 -23.10 16.60
N ALA A 570 -23.23 -24.27 15.99
CA ALA A 570 -21.96 -24.59 15.32
C ALA A 570 -21.70 -23.67 14.12
N GLY A 571 -22.74 -23.36 13.33
CA GLY A 571 -22.64 -22.41 12.21
C GLY A 571 -22.27 -21.00 12.67
N VAL A 572 -22.94 -20.50 13.72
CA VAL A 572 -22.62 -19.22 14.35
C VAL A 572 -21.17 -19.20 14.81
N LEU A 573 -20.71 -20.21 15.56
CA LEU A 573 -19.33 -20.29 16.04
C LEU A 573 -18.31 -20.29 14.89
N ARG A 574 -18.56 -21.01 13.78
CA ARG A 574 -17.68 -20.95 12.59
C ARG A 574 -17.67 -19.56 11.94
N SER A 575 -18.81 -18.88 11.89
CA SER A 575 -18.87 -17.48 11.44
C SER A 575 -18.05 -16.54 12.32
N LEU A 576 -18.13 -16.70 13.65
CA LEU A 576 -17.32 -15.93 14.60
C LEU A 576 -15.83 -16.22 14.43
N CYS A 577 -15.46 -17.50 14.28
CA CYS A 577 -14.11 -17.92 13.94
C CYS A 577 -13.61 -17.24 12.67
N GLY A 578 -14.38 -17.28 11.57
CA GLY A 578 -13.98 -16.70 10.29
C GLY A 578 -13.69 -15.20 10.37
N VAL A 579 -14.50 -14.43 11.09
CA VAL A 579 -14.25 -12.99 11.28
C VAL A 579 -13.02 -12.76 12.16
N ALA A 580 -12.93 -13.43 13.30
CA ALA A 580 -11.83 -13.26 14.25
C ALA A 580 -10.48 -13.70 13.65
N ALA A 581 -10.44 -14.86 12.98
CA ALA A 581 -9.23 -15.40 12.34
C ALA A 581 -8.73 -14.51 11.22
N ASN A 582 -9.60 -14.11 10.28
CA ASN A 582 -9.17 -13.32 9.12
C ASN A 582 -8.68 -11.92 9.50
N ALA A 583 -9.40 -11.22 10.38
CA ALA A 583 -9.01 -9.89 10.81
C ALA A 583 -7.75 -9.90 11.69
N SER A 584 -7.63 -10.86 12.62
CA SER A 584 -6.41 -10.99 13.43
C SER A 584 -5.19 -11.43 12.62
N LYS A 585 -5.37 -12.33 11.62
CA LYS A 585 -4.33 -12.72 10.67
C LYS A 585 -3.82 -11.49 9.90
N ALA A 586 -4.71 -10.65 9.38
CA ALA A 586 -4.30 -9.42 8.68
C ALA A 586 -3.41 -8.51 9.54
N SER A 587 -3.77 -8.31 10.82
CA SER A 587 -2.95 -7.54 11.78
C SER A 587 -1.60 -8.21 12.07
N LEU A 588 -1.54 -9.55 12.16
CA LEU A 588 -0.30 -10.30 12.37
C LEU A 588 0.61 -10.24 11.13
N SER A 589 0.06 -10.44 9.93
CA SER A 589 0.82 -10.34 8.68
C SER A 589 1.38 -8.92 8.47
N ALA A 590 0.62 -7.88 8.84
CA ALA A 590 1.10 -6.50 8.86
C ALA A 590 2.25 -6.29 9.85
N HIS A 591 2.19 -6.91 11.03
CA HIS A 591 3.30 -6.89 12.01
C HIS A 591 4.56 -7.59 11.49
N PHE A 592 4.40 -8.75 10.84
CA PHE A 592 5.52 -9.53 10.32
C PHE A 592 6.23 -8.87 9.13
N ALA A 593 5.53 -8.08 8.32
CA ALA A 593 6.11 -7.40 7.17
C ALA A 593 6.99 -6.20 7.60
N VAL A 594 8.26 -6.19 7.18
CA VAL A 594 9.23 -5.13 7.56
C VAL A 594 9.60 -4.22 6.39
N THR A 595 9.61 -4.73 5.15
CA THR A 595 10.12 -4.02 3.97
C THR A 595 9.03 -3.63 2.96
N GLY A 596 7.78 -3.49 3.41
CA GLY A 596 6.64 -3.27 2.52
C GLY A 596 6.28 -4.52 1.69
N ASN A 597 6.68 -5.70 2.16
CA ASN A 597 6.51 -7.01 1.52
C ASN A 597 5.20 -7.74 1.93
N LEU A 598 4.19 -7.02 2.43
CA LEU A 598 2.95 -7.61 2.98
C LEU A 598 2.24 -8.55 2.00
N ALA A 599 2.13 -8.16 0.72
CA ALA A 599 1.47 -8.97 -0.30
C ALA A 599 2.21 -10.27 -0.60
N GLU A 600 3.55 -10.22 -0.66
CA GLU A 600 4.39 -11.40 -0.88
C GLU A 600 4.33 -12.33 0.34
N LEU A 601 4.45 -11.77 1.55
CA LEU A 601 4.33 -12.50 2.80
C LEU A 601 2.99 -13.25 2.87
N ASN A 602 1.87 -12.59 2.57
CA ASN A 602 0.56 -13.24 2.53
C ASN A 602 0.49 -14.38 1.50
N ALA A 603 1.12 -14.24 0.33
CA ALA A 603 1.16 -15.30 -0.68
C ALA A 603 1.99 -16.52 -0.21
N LYS A 604 3.07 -16.27 0.52
CA LYS A 604 3.93 -17.32 1.10
C LYS A 604 3.24 -18.04 2.26
N GLU A 605 2.59 -17.30 3.16
CA GLU A 605 1.75 -17.87 4.22
C GLU A 605 0.61 -18.75 3.65
N ALA A 606 -0.08 -18.29 2.60
CA ALA A 606 -1.10 -19.08 1.94
C ALA A 606 -0.54 -20.39 1.33
N SER A 607 0.68 -20.35 0.81
CA SER A 607 1.36 -21.54 0.27
C SER A 607 1.74 -22.54 1.37
N GLN A 608 2.22 -22.03 2.53
CA GLN A 608 2.50 -22.85 3.72
C GLN A 608 1.22 -23.54 4.22
N GLU A 609 0.15 -22.75 4.42
CA GLU A 609 -1.15 -23.24 4.88
C GLU A 609 -1.73 -24.30 3.93
N THR A 610 -1.61 -24.11 2.62
CA THR A 610 -2.09 -25.06 1.60
C THR A 610 -1.39 -26.40 1.70
N VAL A 611 -0.05 -26.43 1.76
CA VAL A 611 0.70 -27.69 1.81
C VAL A 611 0.43 -28.44 3.10
N VAL A 612 0.40 -27.73 4.22
CA VAL A 612 0.08 -28.30 5.53
C VAL A 612 -1.34 -28.88 5.55
N SER A 613 -2.31 -28.17 4.97
CA SER A 613 -3.70 -28.62 4.88
C SER A 613 -3.83 -29.87 4.00
N LEU A 614 -3.09 -29.95 2.87
CA LEU A 614 -3.07 -31.15 2.02
C LEU A 614 -2.54 -32.37 2.77
N LEU A 615 -1.46 -32.21 3.54
CA LEU A 615 -0.92 -33.29 4.38
C LEU A 615 -1.90 -33.69 5.48
N GLY A 616 -2.52 -32.71 6.15
CA GLY A 616 -3.55 -32.95 7.15
C GLY A 616 -4.77 -33.67 6.57
N MET A 617 -5.22 -33.31 5.37
CA MET A 617 -6.31 -33.99 4.68
C MET A 617 -5.96 -35.42 4.27
N LEU A 618 -4.72 -35.66 3.81
CA LEU A 618 -4.25 -37.02 3.47
C LEU A 618 -4.26 -37.93 4.71
N VAL A 619 -3.65 -37.46 5.81
CA VAL A 619 -3.63 -38.19 7.08
C VAL A 619 -5.05 -38.35 7.63
N GLY A 620 -5.84 -37.28 7.63
CA GLY A 620 -7.22 -37.29 8.11
C GLY A 620 -8.11 -38.25 7.32
N SER A 621 -7.91 -38.37 6.00
CA SER A 621 -8.65 -39.35 5.17
C SER A 621 -8.32 -40.79 5.57
N LEU A 622 -7.06 -41.07 5.90
CA LEU A 622 -6.66 -42.37 6.44
C LEU A 622 -7.27 -42.62 7.83
N VAL A 623 -7.23 -41.61 8.71
CA VAL A 623 -7.85 -41.67 10.04
C VAL A 623 -9.34 -41.95 9.95
N VAL A 624 -10.08 -41.21 9.11
CA VAL A 624 -11.52 -41.39 8.88
C VAL A 624 -11.85 -42.80 8.39
N LYS A 625 -10.97 -43.39 7.57
CA LYS A 625 -11.11 -44.76 7.06
C LYS A 625 -10.81 -45.84 8.12
N LEU A 626 -9.85 -45.61 9.01
CA LEU A 626 -9.41 -46.61 9.99
C LEU A 626 -10.15 -46.53 11.33
N VAL A 627 -10.72 -45.38 11.67
CA VAL A 627 -11.40 -45.13 12.95
C VAL A 627 -12.89 -44.96 12.70
N GLU A 628 -13.66 -45.99 13.02
CA GLU A 628 -15.12 -45.98 12.91
C GLU A 628 -15.84 -45.92 14.27
N ASP A 629 -15.18 -46.36 15.34
CA ASP A 629 -15.74 -46.37 16.69
C ASP A 629 -15.94 -44.94 17.24
N LYS A 630 -17.16 -44.64 17.69
CA LYS A 630 -17.56 -43.30 18.13
C LYS A 630 -16.76 -42.85 19.36
N ALA A 631 -16.49 -43.73 20.32
CA ALA A 631 -15.71 -43.37 21.51
C ALA A 631 -14.27 -43.00 21.13
N THR A 632 -13.67 -43.76 20.21
CA THR A 632 -12.33 -43.50 19.67
C THR A 632 -12.28 -42.16 18.92
N VAL A 633 -13.31 -41.82 18.13
CA VAL A 633 -13.41 -40.50 17.47
C VAL A 633 -13.45 -39.36 18.48
N TRP A 634 -14.23 -39.48 19.56
CA TRP A 634 -14.29 -38.47 20.62
C TRP A 634 -12.96 -38.28 21.34
N ILE A 635 -12.28 -39.37 21.70
CA ILE A 635 -10.94 -39.32 22.33
C ILE A 635 -9.95 -38.63 21.40
N LEU A 636 -9.95 -39.02 20.12
CA LEU A 636 -9.06 -38.44 19.12
C LEU A 636 -9.35 -36.95 18.88
N MET A 637 -10.62 -36.55 18.85
CA MET A 637 -11.02 -35.14 18.73
C MET A 637 -10.51 -34.32 19.91
N VAL A 638 -10.64 -34.82 21.15
CA VAL A 638 -10.12 -34.12 22.34
C VAL A 638 -8.61 -33.94 22.28
N LEU A 639 -7.87 -34.98 21.89
CA LEU A 639 -6.42 -34.91 21.75
C LEU A 639 -5.98 -33.95 20.65
N LEU A 640 -6.62 -34.00 19.48
CA LEU A 640 -6.29 -33.14 18.34
C LEU A 640 -6.70 -31.68 18.59
N ALA A 641 -7.88 -31.41 19.18
CA ALA A 641 -8.29 -30.07 19.59
C ALA A 641 -7.37 -29.52 20.69
N GLY A 642 -6.94 -30.37 21.64
CA GLY A 642 -5.94 -30.00 22.63
C GLY A 642 -4.60 -29.60 22.00
N ALA A 643 -4.14 -30.37 21.00
CA ALA A 643 -2.93 -30.05 20.24
C ALA A 643 -3.10 -28.76 19.41
N HIS A 644 -4.26 -28.58 18.78
CA HIS A 644 -4.65 -27.40 17.99
C HIS A 644 -4.59 -26.12 18.85
N LEU A 645 -5.26 -26.10 20.01
CA LEU A 645 -5.22 -24.97 20.92
C LEU A 645 -3.84 -24.76 21.54
N ALA A 646 -3.14 -25.82 21.93
CA ALA A 646 -1.80 -25.70 22.51
C ALA A 646 -0.78 -25.10 21.51
N THR A 647 -0.89 -25.45 20.23
CA THR A 647 -0.04 -24.90 19.17
C THR A 647 -0.41 -23.47 18.85
N ASN A 648 -1.70 -23.12 18.71
CA ASN A 648 -2.10 -21.70 18.58
C ASN A 648 -1.59 -20.86 19.76
N TYR A 649 -1.79 -21.32 20.99
CA TYR A 649 -1.30 -20.60 22.17
C TYR A 649 0.20 -20.33 22.09
N LYS A 650 1.01 -21.32 21.69
CA LYS A 650 2.45 -21.13 21.47
C LYS A 650 2.75 -20.17 20.31
N ALA A 651 1.99 -20.23 19.22
CA ALA A 651 2.11 -19.32 18.07
C ALA A 651 1.89 -17.87 18.52
N VAL A 652 0.72 -17.56 19.10
CA VAL A 652 0.46 -16.19 19.55
C VAL A 652 1.44 -15.76 20.64
N ARG A 653 1.86 -16.64 21.56
CA ARG A 653 2.88 -16.30 22.58
C ARG A 653 4.23 -15.91 21.99
N SER A 654 4.62 -16.41 20.80
CA SER A 654 5.89 -16.02 20.19
C SER A 654 5.88 -14.63 19.56
N VAL A 655 4.70 -14.08 19.25
CA VAL A 655 4.55 -12.77 18.61
C VAL A 655 4.92 -11.63 19.58
N ARG A 656 5.76 -10.71 19.15
CA ARG A 656 6.31 -9.57 19.91
C ARG A 656 5.83 -8.26 19.29
N MET A 657 4.53 -7.95 19.38
CA MET A 657 4.05 -6.77 18.67
C MET A 657 4.45 -5.44 19.29
N ARG A 658 4.70 -4.49 18.39
CA ARG A 658 5.22 -3.15 18.65
C ARG A 658 4.14 -2.12 18.98
N THR A 659 2.88 -2.43 18.76
CA THR A 659 1.75 -1.55 19.11
C THR A 659 1.45 -1.60 20.60
N LEU A 660 0.97 -0.50 21.20
CA LEU A 660 0.60 -0.46 22.62
C LEU A 660 -0.90 -0.64 22.81
N ASN A 661 -1.35 -1.88 23.01
CA ASN A 661 -2.70 -2.11 23.55
C ASN A 661 -2.74 -1.81 25.06
N ARG A 662 -3.94 -1.84 25.65
CA ARG A 662 -4.16 -1.50 27.06
C ARG A 662 -3.29 -2.31 28.01
N GLN A 663 -3.13 -3.61 27.77
CA GLN A 663 -2.32 -4.48 28.61
C GLN A 663 -0.83 -4.18 28.50
N ARG A 664 -0.30 -4.04 27.27
CA ARG A 664 1.12 -3.74 27.02
C ARG A 664 1.49 -2.36 27.55
N ALA A 665 0.64 -1.36 27.34
CA ALA A 665 0.81 -0.03 27.92
C ALA A 665 0.87 -0.07 29.45
N THR A 666 -0.06 -0.79 30.10
CA THR A 666 -0.02 -0.95 31.57
C THR A 666 1.26 -1.62 32.07
N ILE A 667 1.76 -2.64 31.38
CA ILE A 667 3.01 -3.33 31.76
C ILE A 667 4.19 -2.35 31.68
N VAL A 668 4.32 -1.62 30.58
CA VAL A 668 5.44 -0.69 30.38
C VAL A 668 5.39 0.47 31.37
N PHE A 669 4.22 1.08 31.56
CA PHE A 669 4.06 2.21 32.46
C PHE A 669 4.24 1.81 33.93
N LYS A 670 3.74 0.64 34.33
CA LYS A 670 3.99 0.13 35.69
C LYS A 670 5.48 -0.14 35.92
N GLU A 671 6.19 -0.75 34.96
CA GLU A 671 7.63 -0.95 35.08
C GLU A 671 8.40 0.37 35.22
N TRP A 672 8.03 1.38 34.44
CA TRP A 672 8.66 2.70 34.55
C TRP A 672 8.40 3.36 35.92
N LEU A 673 7.22 3.19 36.50
CA LEU A 673 6.89 3.68 37.84
C LEU A 673 7.65 2.92 38.94
N ASP A 674 7.82 1.61 38.79
CA ASP A 674 8.59 0.78 39.71
C ASP A 674 10.10 1.07 39.61
N ASN A 675 10.60 1.33 38.39
CA ASN A 675 12.01 1.56 38.07
C ASN A 675 12.18 2.80 37.15
N PRO A 676 12.15 4.04 37.70
CA PRO A 676 12.23 5.26 36.92
C PRO A 676 13.42 5.29 35.95
N GLY A 677 13.14 5.59 34.68
CA GLY A 677 14.14 5.59 33.60
C GLY A 677 14.32 4.24 32.88
N THR A 678 13.64 3.19 33.33
CA THR A 678 13.62 1.89 32.65
C THR A 678 12.39 1.80 31.74
N ILE A 679 12.60 1.45 30.47
CA ILE A 679 11.53 1.16 29.50
C ILE A 679 11.74 -0.24 28.95
N LEU A 680 10.73 -1.10 29.07
CA LEU A 680 10.77 -2.44 28.52
C LEU A 680 10.65 -2.40 27.00
N SER A 681 11.44 -3.23 26.32
CA SER A 681 11.29 -3.49 24.89
C SER A 681 10.03 -4.32 24.58
N PRO A 682 9.54 -4.33 23.34
CA PRO A 682 8.43 -5.19 22.92
C PRO A 682 8.63 -6.68 23.25
N ALA A 683 9.88 -7.18 23.16
CA ALA A 683 10.19 -8.57 23.50
C ALA A 683 9.99 -8.87 25.00
N GLN A 684 10.48 -8.00 25.88
CA GLN A 684 10.33 -8.15 27.33
C GLN A 684 8.86 -8.05 27.77
N VAL A 685 8.07 -7.18 27.13
CA VAL A 685 6.64 -7.09 27.43
C VAL A 685 5.88 -8.30 26.91
N ALA A 686 6.23 -8.81 25.73
CA ALA A 686 5.62 -10.03 25.18
C ALA A 686 5.81 -11.22 26.13
N GLU A 687 6.92 -11.32 26.86
CA GLU A 687 7.12 -12.36 27.87
C GLU A 687 6.15 -12.24 29.06
N ARG A 688 5.73 -11.02 29.41
CA ARG A 688 4.88 -10.73 30.58
C ARG A 688 3.39 -10.64 30.27
N GLU A 689 3.00 -10.35 29.03
CA GLU A 689 1.59 -10.22 28.66
C GLU A 689 0.87 -11.58 28.73
N SER A 690 -0.43 -11.55 29.01
CA SER A 690 -1.27 -12.74 29.04
C SER A 690 -2.23 -12.74 27.87
N ILE A 691 -2.33 -13.87 27.18
CA ILE A 691 -3.24 -14.04 26.05
C ILE A 691 -4.69 -14.15 26.53
N LEU A 692 -4.92 -14.85 27.65
CA LEU A 692 -6.27 -15.21 28.11
C LEU A 692 -6.81 -14.28 29.18
N PHE A 693 -5.93 -13.73 30.00
CA PHE A 693 -6.30 -12.99 31.20
C PHE A 693 -5.85 -11.53 31.08
N LYS A 694 -6.52 -10.65 31.83
CA LYS A 694 -6.13 -9.24 31.99
C LYS A 694 -6.13 -8.39 30.68
N THR A 695 -6.95 -8.76 29.70
CA THR A 695 -7.06 -8.06 28.40
C THR A 695 -7.95 -6.82 28.44
N ARG A 696 -8.62 -6.54 29.57
CA ARG A 696 -9.67 -5.51 29.67
C ARG A 696 -9.23 -4.25 30.43
N GLY A 697 -7.96 -3.86 30.27
CA GLY A 697 -7.44 -2.65 30.90
C GLY A 697 -7.31 -2.75 32.42
N ASN A 698 -6.95 -3.93 32.92
CA ASN A 698 -6.73 -4.18 34.33
C ASN A 698 -5.58 -3.32 34.86
N LEU A 699 -5.80 -2.67 36.00
CA LEU A 699 -4.84 -1.84 36.71
C LEU A 699 -4.71 -2.34 38.16
N SER A 700 -3.59 -2.01 38.80
CA SER A 700 -3.35 -2.31 40.21
C SER A 700 -2.49 -1.25 40.85
N SER A 701 -2.60 -1.12 42.17
CA SER A 701 -1.69 -0.30 42.96
C SER A 701 -0.27 -0.83 43.00
N LYS A 702 0.63 -0.10 43.68
CA LYS A 702 2.03 -0.49 43.85
C LYS A 702 2.12 -1.81 44.60
N THR A 703 1.42 -1.93 45.73
CA THR A 703 1.39 -3.16 46.56
C THR A 703 0.51 -4.26 45.94
N GLY A 704 -0.44 -3.87 45.10
CA GLY A 704 -1.45 -4.77 44.52
C GLY A 704 -2.66 -5.00 45.43
N GLU A 705 -2.73 -4.33 46.59
CA GLU A 705 -3.89 -4.39 47.49
C GLU A 705 -5.16 -3.81 46.84
N TYR A 706 -5.00 -2.84 45.95
CA TYR A 706 -6.10 -2.27 45.17
C TYR A 706 -5.99 -2.71 43.72
N THR A 707 -7.10 -3.21 43.18
CA THR A 707 -7.19 -3.65 41.78
C THR A 707 -8.41 -3.07 41.09
N GLY A 708 -8.34 -2.93 39.78
CA GLY A 708 -9.40 -2.27 39.05
C GLY A 708 -9.31 -2.42 37.54
N PHE A 709 -10.21 -1.74 36.84
CA PHE A 709 -10.15 -1.63 35.38
C PHE A 709 -10.29 -0.19 34.92
N CYS A 710 -9.63 0.13 33.81
CA CYS A 710 -9.80 1.38 33.07
C CYS A 710 -10.44 1.13 31.70
N SER A 711 -11.30 2.05 31.27
CA SER A 711 -11.93 1.99 29.94
C SER A 711 -12.14 3.38 29.35
N PHE A 712 -12.04 3.49 28.02
CA PHE A 712 -12.51 4.66 27.30
C PHE A 712 -14.04 4.66 27.23
N ALA A 713 -14.64 5.83 27.39
CA ALA A 713 -16.08 6.05 27.44
C ALA A 713 -16.43 7.40 26.80
N ASN A 714 -17.69 7.58 26.43
CA ASN A 714 -18.19 8.91 26.10
C ASN A 714 -18.44 9.75 27.38
N TYR A 715 -18.60 11.06 27.22
CA TYR A 715 -18.82 11.97 28.36
C TYR A 715 -20.09 11.64 29.15
N GLY A 716 -21.17 11.26 28.45
CA GLY A 716 -22.44 10.88 29.06
C GLY A 716 -22.28 9.70 30.01
N GLU A 717 -21.66 8.61 29.54
CA GLU A 717 -21.33 7.43 30.34
C GLU A 717 -20.45 7.79 31.55
N LEU A 718 -19.46 8.67 31.39
CA LEU A 718 -18.63 9.10 32.50
C LEU A 718 -19.48 9.84 33.56
N LYS A 719 -20.40 10.71 33.14
CA LYS A 719 -21.25 11.48 34.05
C LYS A 719 -22.35 10.66 34.72
N THR A 720 -23.02 9.79 33.98
CA THR A 720 -24.18 9.02 34.47
C THR A 720 -23.80 7.74 35.19
N TRP A 721 -22.54 7.28 35.08
CA TRP A 721 -22.14 6.06 35.75
C TRP A 721 -22.15 6.22 37.27
N ASN A 722 -23.08 5.51 37.91
CA ASN A 722 -23.25 5.51 39.35
C ASN A 722 -23.33 4.05 39.85
N LYS A 723 -22.25 3.57 40.46
CA LYS A 723 -22.26 2.29 41.17
C LYS A 723 -22.57 2.54 42.64
N ARG A 724 -23.70 2.01 43.10
CA ARG A 724 -24.15 2.15 44.49
C ARG A 724 -23.05 1.72 45.47
N GLY A 725 -22.70 2.62 46.39
CA GLY A 725 -21.70 2.39 47.43
C GLY A 725 -20.24 2.60 47.01
N TYR A 726 -19.97 3.13 45.81
CA TYR A 726 -18.63 3.58 45.42
C TYR A 726 -18.49 5.07 45.70
N HIS A 727 -17.35 5.48 46.26
CA HIS A 727 -16.93 6.88 46.30
C HIS A 727 -16.46 7.31 44.90
N ARG A 728 -16.71 8.57 44.52
CA ARG A 728 -16.42 9.09 43.18
C ARG A 728 -15.71 10.42 43.26
N TYR A 729 -14.69 10.59 42.42
CA TYR A 729 -14.14 11.89 42.08
C TYR A 729 -13.76 11.94 40.59
N GLU A 730 -13.49 13.14 40.08
CA GLU A 730 -13.16 13.36 38.67
C GLU A 730 -11.90 14.21 38.53
N ILE A 731 -11.15 13.91 37.49
CA ILE A 731 -9.95 14.63 37.08
C ILE A 731 -10.23 15.21 35.70
N GLU A 732 -9.99 16.50 35.56
CA GLU A 732 -10.10 17.20 34.28
C GLU A 732 -8.72 17.72 33.87
N THR A 733 -8.30 17.37 32.66
CA THR A 733 -7.08 17.88 32.04
C THR A 733 -7.41 18.64 30.75
N ALA A 734 -6.40 19.21 30.09
CA ALA A 734 -6.58 19.81 28.77
C ALA A 734 -7.03 18.76 27.72
N GLY A 735 -6.61 17.51 27.87
CA GLY A 735 -6.84 16.45 26.88
C GLY A 735 -8.01 15.52 27.18
N TYR A 736 -8.46 15.37 28.44
CA TYR A 736 -9.48 14.38 28.75
C TYR A 736 -10.19 14.67 30.08
N PHE A 737 -11.30 13.97 30.29
CA PHE A 737 -11.95 13.80 31.58
C PHE A 737 -11.71 12.38 32.07
N MET A 738 -11.39 12.20 33.34
CA MET A 738 -11.24 10.88 33.96
C MET A 738 -12.09 10.81 35.22
N GLY A 739 -13.09 9.94 35.20
CA GLY A 739 -13.86 9.60 36.39
C GLY A 739 -13.23 8.42 37.11
N VAL A 740 -13.14 8.50 38.44
CA VAL A 740 -12.65 7.42 39.30
C VAL A 740 -13.72 7.05 40.32
N TRP A 741 -14.04 5.76 40.38
CA TRP A 741 -14.95 5.18 41.36
C TRP A 741 -14.22 4.13 42.16
N HIS A 742 -14.32 4.13 43.49
CA HIS A 742 -13.70 3.09 44.31
C HIS A 742 -14.55 2.64 45.49
N ARG A 743 -14.36 1.39 45.92
CA ARG A 743 -15.00 0.78 47.09
C ARG A 743 -14.15 -0.39 47.59
N GLY A 744 -13.74 -0.34 48.86
CA GLY A 744 -12.80 -1.32 49.42
C GLY A 744 -11.51 -1.39 48.59
N GLY A 745 -10.94 -2.58 48.42
CA GLY A 745 -9.76 -2.83 47.58
C GLY A 745 -10.00 -2.79 46.05
N TYR A 746 -11.08 -2.14 45.59
CA TYR A 746 -11.48 -2.19 44.19
C TYR A 746 -11.79 -0.80 43.59
N PHE A 747 -11.29 -0.51 42.38
CA PHE A 747 -11.56 0.75 41.67
C PHE A 747 -11.92 0.59 40.18
N TYR A 748 -12.55 1.62 39.62
CA TYR A 748 -12.95 1.69 38.22
C TYR A 748 -12.67 3.07 37.64
N PHE A 749 -12.00 3.12 36.50
CA PHE A 749 -11.68 4.37 35.81
C PHE A 749 -12.42 4.43 34.47
N LYS A 750 -12.99 5.59 34.15
CA LYS A 750 -13.51 5.90 32.80
C LYS A 750 -12.85 7.15 32.27
N ILE A 751 -12.34 7.09 31.05
CA ILE A 751 -11.68 8.20 30.35
C ILE A 751 -12.58 8.65 29.19
N ALA A 752 -12.93 9.93 29.15
CA ALA A 752 -13.55 10.57 28.00
C ALA A 752 -12.57 11.59 27.39
N LEU A 753 -12.08 11.30 26.20
CA LEU A 753 -11.08 12.13 25.50
C LEU A 753 -11.73 13.40 24.95
N LYS A 754 -11.09 14.56 25.13
CA LYS A 754 -11.55 15.83 24.56
C LYS A 754 -11.13 15.93 23.10
N GLU A 755 -11.91 16.65 22.30
CA GLU A 755 -11.48 17.01 20.96
C GLU A 755 -10.38 18.06 21.05
N THR A 756 -9.16 17.67 20.70
CA THR A 756 -8.00 18.56 20.66
C THR A 756 -7.35 18.47 19.29
N ARG A 757 -6.57 19.49 18.91
CA ARG A 757 -5.73 19.48 17.69
C ARG A 757 -4.46 18.64 17.91
N ASP A 758 -4.59 17.45 18.49
CA ASP A 758 -3.46 16.54 18.66
C ASP A 758 -3.08 15.96 17.27
N LYS A 759 -1.86 16.25 16.83
CA LYS A 759 -1.36 15.90 15.50
C LYS A 759 -0.78 14.48 15.44
N LYS A 760 -0.54 13.81 16.57
CA LYS A 760 0.10 12.48 16.64
C LYS A 760 -0.76 11.36 17.25
N GLY A 761 -1.96 11.65 17.72
CA GLY A 761 -2.84 10.63 18.32
C GLY A 761 -2.36 10.08 19.67
N GLN A 762 -1.43 10.77 20.33
CA GLN A 762 -0.80 10.35 21.58
C GLN A 762 -1.69 10.63 22.81
N GLN A 763 -2.73 11.45 22.68
CA GLN A 763 -3.68 11.78 23.75
C GLN A 763 -4.27 10.54 24.47
N ALA A 764 -4.62 9.48 23.74
CA ALA A 764 -5.15 8.27 24.35
C ALA A 764 -4.10 7.57 25.24
N LEU A 765 -2.84 7.61 24.81
CA LEU A 765 -1.70 7.06 25.53
C LEU A 765 -1.37 7.88 26.78
N GLU A 766 -1.43 9.21 26.70
CA GLU A 766 -1.29 10.11 27.86
C GLU A 766 -2.36 9.84 28.92
N ALA A 767 -3.62 9.78 28.50
CA ALA A 767 -4.73 9.51 29.41
C ALA A 767 -4.60 8.13 30.05
N TRP A 768 -4.13 7.13 29.29
CA TRP A 768 -3.87 5.79 29.82
C TRP A 768 -2.70 5.77 30.81
N PHE A 769 -1.61 6.49 30.52
CA PHE A 769 -0.49 6.65 31.44
C PHE A 769 -0.94 7.26 32.77
N ASP A 770 -1.72 8.34 32.72
CA ASP A 770 -2.23 8.99 33.92
C ASP A 770 -3.16 8.06 34.73
N ALA A 771 -3.96 7.23 34.06
CA ALA A 771 -4.74 6.20 34.72
C ALA A 771 -3.86 5.14 35.41
N VAL A 772 -2.79 4.65 34.76
CA VAL A 772 -1.86 3.69 35.37
C VAL A 772 -1.16 4.32 36.57
N ASN A 773 -0.68 5.56 36.43
CA ASN A 773 0.01 6.30 37.48
C ASN A 773 -0.90 6.58 38.68
N HIS A 774 -2.15 6.99 38.43
CA HIS A 774 -3.13 7.19 39.49
C HIS A 774 -3.47 5.88 40.21
N ALA A 775 -3.65 4.80 39.47
CA ALA A 775 -3.85 3.47 40.06
C ALA A 775 -2.64 3.01 40.88
N TYR A 776 -1.41 3.28 40.41
CA TYR A 776 -0.17 2.90 41.10
C TYR A 776 -0.05 3.55 42.49
N HIS A 777 -0.38 4.84 42.59
CA HIS A 777 -0.31 5.62 43.83
C HIS A 777 -1.56 5.51 44.72
N PHE A 778 -2.51 4.63 44.38
CA PHE A 778 -3.75 4.46 45.14
C PHE A 778 -3.49 4.08 46.60
N ASP A 779 -2.48 3.26 46.88
CA ASP A 779 -2.09 2.85 48.24
C ASP A 779 -1.75 4.07 49.11
N SER A 780 -0.90 4.96 48.58
CA SER A 780 -0.44 6.17 49.28
C SER A 780 -1.56 7.18 49.51
N PHE A 781 -2.50 7.26 48.58
CA PHE A 781 -3.67 8.13 48.69
C PHE A 781 -4.57 7.77 49.89
N PHE A 782 -4.72 6.47 50.19
CA PHE A 782 -5.50 6.02 51.35
C PHE A 782 -4.67 5.84 52.63
N ALA A 783 -3.37 5.57 52.53
CA ALA A 783 -2.48 5.49 53.70
C ALA A 783 -2.28 6.85 54.41
N GLN A 784 -2.48 7.97 53.71
CA GLN A 784 -2.32 9.32 54.27
C GLN A 784 -3.54 9.85 55.06
N LYS A 785 -4.66 9.12 55.16
CA LYS A 785 -5.89 9.65 55.79
C LYS A 785 -6.52 8.72 56.82
N ASP A 786 -6.31 9.08 58.09
CA ASP A 786 -7.09 8.73 59.27
C ASP A 786 -8.29 9.71 59.45
N HIS A 787 -8.84 10.27 58.36
CA HIS A 787 -9.90 11.29 58.40
C HIS A 787 -11.04 11.03 57.42
N ASP A 788 -12.26 11.34 57.90
CA ASP A 788 -13.59 11.09 57.34
C ASP A 788 -13.71 11.15 55.80
N HIS A 789 -14.37 10.13 55.26
CA HIS A 789 -14.70 9.98 53.84
C HIS A 789 -15.55 11.11 53.22
N HIS A 790 -16.12 12.00 54.04
CA HIS A 790 -17.08 13.03 53.60
C HIS A 790 -16.47 14.34 53.07
N GLU A 791 -15.20 14.66 53.36
CA GLU A 791 -14.59 15.93 52.91
C GLU A 791 -14.04 15.90 51.46
N LEU A 792 -13.94 14.70 50.85
CA LEU A 792 -13.35 14.50 49.51
C LEU A 792 -14.23 15.03 48.36
N GLU A 793 -15.53 15.27 48.59
CA GLU A 793 -16.45 15.80 47.56
C GLU A 793 -16.25 17.30 47.26
N SER A 794 -15.55 18.04 48.14
CA SER A 794 -15.47 19.52 48.07
C SER A 794 -14.23 20.08 47.35
N GLN A 795 -13.20 19.26 47.08
CA GLN A 795 -11.96 19.73 46.44
C GLN A 795 -11.87 19.31 44.98
N GLN A 796 -12.34 20.19 44.09
CA GLN A 796 -12.26 20.11 42.62
C GLN A 796 -10.83 20.06 42.03
N ARG A 797 -9.76 19.90 42.83
CA ARG A 797 -8.36 19.97 42.39
C ARG A 797 -7.41 19.07 43.19
N LEU A 798 -7.77 17.81 43.38
CA LEU A 798 -6.75 16.82 43.74
C LEU A 798 -5.96 16.47 42.48
N LEU A 799 -4.86 17.21 42.24
CA LEU A 799 -3.78 16.69 41.41
C LEU A 799 -3.40 15.32 41.99
N PRO A 800 -3.40 14.23 41.20
CA PRO A 800 -3.00 12.94 41.71
C PRO A 800 -1.65 13.04 42.43
N LEU A 801 -1.51 12.38 43.58
CA LEU A 801 -0.19 12.05 44.11
C LEU A 801 0.59 11.37 42.97
N GLY A 802 1.71 11.97 42.57
CA GLY A 802 2.51 11.51 41.43
C GLY A 802 2.19 12.18 40.09
N HIS A 803 1.60 13.39 40.04
CA HIS A 803 1.47 14.15 38.78
C HIS A 803 2.81 14.21 38.02
N VAL A 804 2.78 13.72 36.79
CA VAL A 804 3.91 13.75 35.86
C VAL A 804 3.68 14.89 34.88
N SER A 805 4.66 15.79 34.74
CA SER A 805 4.55 16.95 33.86
C SER A 805 4.45 16.52 32.39
N THR A 806 3.93 17.40 31.52
CA THR A 806 3.88 17.14 30.07
C THR A 806 5.27 16.83 29.51
N GLU A 807 6.29 17.59 29.91
CA GLU A 807 7.68 17.37 29.50
C GLU A 807 8.21 15.98 29.91
N GLN A 808 7.87 15.51 31.11
CA GLN A 808 8.24 14.17 31.54
C GLN A 808 7.53 13.09 30.72
N LYS A 809 6.26 13.28 30.35
CA LYS A 809 5.53 12.36 29.47
C LYS A 809 6.13 12.31 28.07
N GLU A 810 6.49 13.45 27.50
CA GLU A 810 7.19 13.53 26.22
C GLU A 810 8.52 12.76 26.26
N ASN A 811 9.27 12.87 27.35
CA ASN A 811 10.50 12.10 27.54
C ASN A 811 10.25 10.58 27.64
N ILE A 812 9.18 10.16 28.34
CA ILE A 812 8.78 8.74 28.40
C ILE A 812 8.42 8.24 27.01
N PHE A 813 7.66 9.00 26.23
CA PHE A 813 7.22 8.61 24.89
C PHE A 813 8.39 8.55 23.90
N ALA A 814 9.32 9.50 23.96
CA ALA A 814 10.56 9.42 23.20
C ALA A 814 11.39 8.17 23.57
N ALA A 815 11.40 7.79 24.86
CA ALA A 815 12.07 6.57 25.30
C ALA A 815 11.36 5.29 24.83
N LEU A 816 10.02 5.30 24.70
CA LEU A 816 9.26 4.20 24.09
C LEU A 816 9.62 4.01 22.61
N GLU A 817 9.64 5.09 21.83
CA GLU A 817 10.04 5.04 20.40
C GLU A 817 11.47 4.48 20.27
N LYS A 818 12.40 4.96 21.09
CA LYS A 818 13.78 4.47 21.12
C LYS A 818 13.89 2.98 21.51
N ALA A 819 12.98 2.48 22.34
CA ALA A 819 12.90 1.07 22.72
C ALA A 819 12.22 0.18 21.65
N GLY A 820 11.73 0.77 20.55
CA GLY A 820 11.13 0.07 19.41
C GLY A 820 9.61 -0.05 19.43
N TRP A 821 8.92 0.77 20.24
CA TRP A 821 7.45 0.84 20.24
C TRP A 821 6.94 1.73 19.10
N ASP A 822 5.82 1.34 18.52
CA ASP A 822 5.04 2.15 17.56
C ASP A 822 4.00 2.96 18.33
N LEU A 823 4.16 4.29 18.31
CA LEU A 823 3.25 5.24 18.96
C LEU A 823 2.28 5.91 17.98
N ASP A 824 2.45 5.71 16.67
CA ASP A 824 1.59 6.29 15.65
C ASP A 824 0.28 5.48 15.50
N THR A 825 0.36 4.17 15.75
CA THR A 825 -0.81 3.28 15.74
C THR A 825 -1.57 3.32 17.07
N ASN A 826 -2.78 3.88 17.06
CA ASN A 826 -3.65 3.90 18.24
C ASN A 826 -4.30 2.53 18.51
N ALA A 827 -3.69 1.74 19.39
CA ALA A 827 -4.18 0.43 19.81
C ALA A 827 -4.85 0.43 21.21
N LEU A 828 -5.12 1.60 21.80
CA LEU A 828 -5.75 1.70 23.11
C LEU A 828 -7.29 1.74 23.04
N GLU A 829 -7.82 2.30 21.96
CA GLU A 829 -9.26 2.44 21.72
C GLU A 829 -9.82 1.20 21.01
N THR A 830 -10.45 0.29 21.76
CA THR A 830 -11.06 -0.94 21.20
C THR A 830 -12.53 -0.79 20.82
N ARG A 831 -13.03 0.45 20.70
CA ARG A 831 -14.42 0.83 20.39
C ARG A 831 -14.39 2.06 19.49
N LEU A 832 -15.55 2.44 18.95
CA LEU A 832 -15.68 3.67 18.17
C LEU A 832 -15.08 4.86 18.94
N PRO A 833 -14.08 5.57 18.39
CA PRO A 833 -13.44 6.68 19.09
C PRO A 833 -14.43 7.84 19.20
N VAL A 834 -14.77 8.21 20.43
CA VAL A 834 -15.64 9.36 20.74
C VAL A 834 -14.78 10.47 21.33
N ARG A 835 -15.06 11.73 20.96
CA ARG A 835 -14.38 12.92 21.47
C ARG A 835 -15.37 13.93 22.04
N VAL A 836 -14.97 14.61 23.11
CA VAL A 836 -15.77 15.62 23.81
C VAL A 836 -15.32 17.01 23.40
N ARG A 837 -16.17 17.74 22.69
CA ARG A 837 -15.92 19.16 22.37
C ARG A 837 -16.29 20.03 23.58
N VAL A 838 -15.36 20.89 24.04
CA VAL A 838 -15.55 21.78 25.20
C VAL A 838 -15.26 23.23 24.78
N GLY A 839 -16.22 24.14 24.93
CA GLY A 839 -16.06 25.58 24.64
C GLY A 839 -17.26 26.25 23.97
N ALA A 840 -17.21 27.59 23.82
CA ALA A 840 -18.17 28.38 23.06
C ALA A 840 -17.68 28.57 21.61
N ALA A 841 -18.09 27.68 20.70
CA ALA A 841 -17.84 27.85 19.27
C ALA A 841 -18.99 27.27 18.45
N ALA A 842 -19.42 28.07 17.47
CA ALA A 842 -20.42 27.88 16.40
C ALA A 842 -21.53 26.83 16.60
N PRO A 843 -22.83 27.19 16.42
CA PRO A 843 -23.91 26.22 16.38
C PRO A 843 -23.56 25.07 15.42
N LEU A 844 -23.81 23.83 15.85
CA LEU A 844 -23.81 22.67 14.95
C LEU A 844 -24.59 23.07 13.69
N THR A 845 -23.99 22.89 12.52
CA THR A 845 -24.68 23.27 11.27
C THR A 845 -25.95 22.42 11.12
N GLU A 846 -26.97 22.88 10.39
CA GLU A 846 -28.20 22.08 10.16
C GLU A 846 -27.88 20.68 9.59
N LYS A 847 -26.77 20.53 8.86
CA LYS A 847 -26.25 19.24 8.38
C LYS A 847 -25.76 18.32 9.51
N ASP A 848 -25.17 18.86 10.57
CA ASP A 848 -24.71 18.11 11.74
C ASP A 848 -25.90 17.66 12.61
N VAL A 849 -26.96 18.48 12.67
CA VAL A 849 -28.22 18.16 13.36
C VAL A 849 -29.05 17.12 12.59
N PHE A 850 -29.08 17.19 11.25
CA PHE A 850 -29.81 16.22 10.42
C PHE A 850 -29.25 14.80 10.53
N ARG A 851 -27.91 14.65 10.57
CA ARG A 851 -27.27 13.33 10.79
C ARG A 851 -27.61 12.74 12.15
N HIS A 852 -27.76 13.57 13.20
CA HIS A 852 -28.17 13.10 14.52
C HIS A 852 -29.64 12.68 14.59
N ARG A 853 -30.54 13.29 13.81
CA ARG A 853 -31.96 12.88 13.73
C ARG A 853 -32.16 11.55 13.01
N GLU A 854 -31.38 11.25 11.97
CA GLU A 854 -31.46 9.94 11.30
C GLU A 854 -30.81 8.82 12.12
N ALA A 855 -29.70 9.10 12.83
CA ALA A 855 -29.07 8.11 13.72
C ALA A 855 -29.92 7.80 14.98
N GLY A 856 -30.67 8.79 15.48
CA GLY A 856 -31.57 8.62 16.63
C GLY A 856 -32.85 7.82 16.34
N LEU A 857 -33.11 7.44 15.08
CA LEU A 857 -34.24 6.59 14.71
C LEU A 857 -33.91 5.08 14.72
N SER A 858 -32.64 4.68 14.91
CA SER A 858 -32.29 3.24 15.09
C SER A 858 -31.99 2.84 16.53
N GLU A 859 -31.85 3.79 17.46
CA GLU A 859 -31.73 3.51 18.91
C GLU A 859 -33.03 3.87 19.63
N SER A 860 -34.13 3.22 19.25
CA SER A 860 -35.30 3.15 20.11
C SER A 860 -35.34 1.79 20.81
N LYS A 861 -35.16 1.84 22.13
CA LYS A 861 -35.60 0.84 23.13
C LYS A 861 -35.10 -0.60 22.93
N HIS A 862 -34.04 -0.95 23.63
CA HIS A 862 -34.05 -2.13 24.50
C HIS A 862 -33.06 -1.93 25.65
N ASP A 863 -33.62 -1.84 26.86
CA ASP A 863 -32.95 -2.06 28.15
C ASP A 863 -32.26 -3.44 28.20
#